data_AF-A0A3P6CTW2-F1
#
_entry.id   AF-A0A3P6CTW2-F1
#
_cell.length_a   1.000
_cell.length_b   1.000
_cell.length_c   1.000
_cell.angle_alpha   90.00
_cell.angle_beta   90.00
_cell.angle_gamma   90.00
#
_symmetry.space_group_name_H-M   'P 1'
#
loop_
_entity.id
_entity.type
_entity.pdbx_description
1 polymer ?
#
loop_
_entity_poly.entity_id
_entity_poly.type
_entity_poly.pdbx_seq_one_letter_code
_entity_poly.pdbx_strand_id
1 'polypeptide(L)'
;MRVMACCWGPGKPPNTFVMLDSSGEVLDVLYAGSLTLRSQNVSDQQRKKNDQDRVLKFMMDHQPHVLALGAVIFQMVEEKPRDVGHGMDDLTIVYVDESLPRLYENSRISGEQLPQQSGIVKRAVALGRYLQNPLAMAATLCGPGREILSWKLHPLENFLQVDEKYGMVEQVMVDITNQVGIDINLAASHEWFCSPLQFISGLGPRKAASLQRSLVRAGSIFVRKDLIMHGLGKKVFVNAAGFLRILRSGLAASSSQFIDLLDDTRIHPESYGLAQELAKDIYDQDVRGDSNDDEDAIEMAIEHVRDRPGSLRKVVLEEYLASKKRENKKETYGNIMRELSCGFQDWRMPFKDPTPDEEFYMNSGETEDTIAEGRIVQATVRRLQSGRAICVLDSGLTGMLTKEDFADDGRDIVELSDRLNEGEILTCKIKSIQKERYQVFLICKESEMRNNRRQQNQNLDPYYREDRNSLQTEKEKARKEKELVRKHFKSRMIVHPRFQNITADQATEYLSDKDFGESIVRPSSRGLNYLTLTLKIYGGVYAHKEIVEGGKESKDITSLQRIGKTLTIGEDTFEDLDEVMDRYVDPLVSHLKTMLNYSKFRKGTKSEVDELLRIEKSENPARIVYSFGISDEHPGTFILSYIRNCENVCVRERR
;
A
#
# COMPACT_ATOMS: atom_id res chain seq x y z
N MET A 1 14.51 -8.13 -32.66
CA MET A 1 13.20 -8.70 -32.27
C MET A 1 12.13 -7.62 -32.37
N ARG A 2 11.12 -7.78 -33.24
CA ARG A 2 9.97 -6.84 -33.32
C ARG A 2 9.00 -7.12 -32.17
N VAL A 3 8.57 -6.08 -31.46
CA VAL A 3 7.75 -6.20 -30.24
C VAL A 3 6.46 -5.43 -30.41
N MET A 4 5.33 -6.07 -30.16
CA MET A 4 4.05 -5.38 -29.95
C MET A 4 3.91 -5.15 -28.45
N ALA A 5 3.87 -3.91 -27.99
CA ALA A 5 3.68 -3.57 -26.59
C ALA A 5 2.24 -3.10 -26.35
N CYS A 6 1.63 -3.55 -25.26
CA CYS A 6 0.25 -3.24 -24.92
C CYS A 6 0.14 -2.77 -23.47
N CYS A 7 -0.32 -1.53 -23.28
CA CYS A 7 -0.81 -1.07 -21.98
C CYS A 7 -2.31 -1.36 -21.89
N TRP A 8 -2.65 -2.45 -21.19
CA TRP A 8 -4.03 -2.92 -21.03
C TRP A 8 -4.73 -2.21 -19.86
N GLY A 9 -6.03 -1.89 -19.99
CA GLY A 9 -6.83 -1.32 -18.91
C GLY A 9 -6.94 0.22 -18.92
N PRO A 10 -6.90 0.92 -17.76
CA PRO A 10 -7.45 2.27 -17.55
C PRO A 10 -6.62 3.43 -18.16
N GLY A 11 -5.77 3.15 -19.14
CA GLY A 11 -5.05 4.18 -19.90
C GLY A 11 -5.99 5.20 -20.53
N LYS A 12 -5.43 6.35 -20.94
CA LYS A 12 -6.17 7.36 -21.71
C LYS A 12 -5.47 7.55 -23.06
N PRO A 13 -5.96 6.93 -24.16
CA PRO A 13 -7.11 6.01 -24.22
C PRO A 13 -6.82 4.59 -23.67
N PRO A 14 -7.86 3.82 -23.28
CA PRO A 14 -7.70 2.48 -22.74
C PRO A 14 -7.28 1.49 -23.83
N ASN A 15 -6.54 0.44 -23.45
CA ASN A 15 -5.96 -0.59 -24.32
C ASN A 15 -5.22 0.01 -25.53
N THR A 16 -4.01 0.50 -25.27
CA THR A 16 -3.15 1.07 -26.30
C THR A 16 -2.09 0.05 -26.70
N PHE A 17 -2.02 -0.24 -27.99
CA PHE A 17 -1.02 -1.10 -28.60
C PHE A 17 -0.02 -0.26 -29.40
N VAL A 18 1.26 -0.57 -29.27
CA VAL A 18 2.35 0.07 -29.99
C VAL A 18 3.21 -0.99 -30.63
N MET A 19 3.45 -0.86 -31.93
CA MET A 19 4.37 -1.73 -32.65
C MET A 19 5.77 -1.12 -32.67
N LEU A 20 6.76 -1.88 -32.21
CA LEU A 20 8.16 -1.51 -32.24
C LEU A 20 8.95 -2.40 -33.20
N ASP A 21 9.88 -1.78 -33.93
CA ASP A 21 10.85 -2.50 -34.75
C ASP A 21 11.92 -3.21 -33.90
N SER A 22 12.94 -3.80 -34.54
CA SER A 22 14.05 -4.45 -33.84
C SER A 22 14.96 -3.50 -33.05
N SER A 23 14.92 -2.21 -33.33
CA SER A 23 15.69 -1.15 -32.69
C SER A 23 14.89 -0.39 -31.65
N GLY A 24 13.63 -0.77 -31.40
CA GLY A 24 12.76 -0.10 -30.43
C GLY A 24 12.19 1.22 -30.92
N GLU A 25 12.17 1.47 -32.22
CA GLU A 25 11.50 2.62 -32.83
C GLU A 25 10.02 2.32 -33.09
N VAL A 26 9.19 3.35 -33.00
CA VAL A 26 7.73 3.24 -33.16
C VAL A 26 7.39 3.10 -34.64
N LEU A 27 6.77 1.99 -35.00
CA LEU A 27 6.25 1.74 -36.35
C LEU A 27 4.80 2.20 -36.49
N ASP A 28 3.95 1.84 -35.52
CA ASP A 28 2.51 2.09 -35.59
C ASP A 28 1.86 2.04 -34.20
N VAL A 29 0.68 2.65 -34.05
CA VAL A 29 -0.08 2.74 -32.79
C VAL A 29 -1.55 2.42 -33.04
N LEU A 30 -2.11 1.51 -32.26
CA LEU A 30 -3.52 1.13 -32.29
C LEU A 30 -4.20 1.39 -30.95
N TYR A 31 -5.34 2.08 -30.99
CA TYR A 31 -6.21 2.30 -29.84
C TYR A 31 -7.46 1.41 -29.94
N ALA A 32 -7.64 0.53 -28.96
CA ALA A 32 -8.69 -0.49 -28.92
C ALA A 32 -9.47 -0.46 -27.58
N GLY A 33 -9.96 0.72 -27.22
CA GLY A 33 -10.60 0.97 -25.93
C GLY A 33 -11.89 0.18 -25.67
N SER A 34 -12.48 -0.44 -26.68
CA SER A 34 -13.74 -1.18 -26.55
C SER A 34 -13.55 -2.63 -26.10
N LEU A 35 -12.31 -3.16 -26.11
CA LEU A 35 -12.01 -4.55 -25.72
C LEU A 35 -12.47 -4.87 -24.30
N THR A 36 -12.49 -3.85 -23.45
CA THR A 36 -12.70 -3.94 -22.00
C THR A 36 -14.13 -3.58 -21.58
N LEU A 37 -15.04 -3.34 -22.53
CA LEU A 37 -16.44 -3.04 -22.25
C LEU A 37 -17.15 -4.27 -21.68
N ARG A 38 -17.74 -4.13 -20.48
CA ARG A 38 -18.49 -5.20 -19.79
C ARG A 38 -20.00 -5.22 -20.11
N SER A 39 -20.47 -4.24 -20.89
CA SER A 39 -21.88 -4.09 -21.23
C SER A 39 -22.34 -5.18 -22.20
N GLN A 40 -23.52 -5.75 -21.95
CA GLN A 40 -24.14 -6.74 -22.84
C GLN A 40 -24.96 -6.08 -23.97
N ASN A 41 -24.91 -4.76 -24.11
CA ASN A 41 -25.60 -4.07 -25.19
C ASN A 41 -25.03 -4.52 -26.55
N VAL A 42 -25.91 -4.72 -27.54
CA VAL A 42 -25.53 -5.15 -28.89
C VAL A 42 -24.52 -4.19 -29.53
N SER A 43 -24.65 -2.87 -29.27
CA SER A 43 -23.69 -1.86 -29.74
C SER A 43 -22.30 -2.05 -29.16
N ASP A 44 -22.20 -2.42 -27.88
CA ASP A 44 -20.94 -2.56 -27.17
C ASP A 44 -20.26 -3.88 -27.55
N GLN A 45 -21.04 -4.95 -27.74
CA GLN A 45 -20.56 -6.20 -28.32
C GLN A 45 -20.02 -6.01 -29.74
N GLN A 46 -20.70 -5.24 -30.58
CA GLN A 46 -20.22 -4.94 -31.94
C GLN A 46 -18.93 -4.12 -31.91
N ARG A 47 -18.81 -3.11 -31.03
CA ARG A 47 -17.57 -2.33 -30.88
C ARG A 47 -16.42 -3.19 -30.39
N LYS A 48 -16.66 -4.09 -29.43
CA LYS A 48 -15.67 -5.06 -28.94
C LYS A 48 -15.18 -5.96 -30.07
N LYS A 49 -16.10 -6.52 -30.86
CA LYS A 49 -15.75 -7.35 -32.03
C LYS A 49 -14.93 -6.57 -33.07
N ASN A 50 -15.34 -5.34 -33.38
CA ASN A 50 -14.59 -4.48 -34.30
C ASN A 50 -13.16 -4.20 -33.80
N ASP A 51 -12.97 -3.95 -32.50
CA ASP A 51 -11.64 -3.75 -31.93
C ASP A 51 -10.81 -5.04 -31.91
N GLN A 52 -11.43 -6.22 -31.70
CA GLN A 52 -10.76 -7.52 -31.85
C GLN A 52 -10.27 -7.73 -33.29
N ASP A 53 -11.12 -7.47 -34.29
CA ASP A 53 -10.76 -7.59 -35.71
C ASP A 53 -9.63 -6.60 -36.09
N ARG A 54 -9.64 -5.38 -35.54
CA ARG A 54 -8.58 -4.38 -35.74
C ARG A 54 -7.25 -4.83 -35.13
N VAL A 55 -7.26 -5.42 -33.93
CA VAL A 55 -6.05 -5.96 -33.30
C VAL A 55 -5.49 -7.12 -34.11
N LEU A 56 -6.34 -8.06 -34.55
CA LEU A 56 -5.92 -9.17 -35.41
C LEU A 56 -5.30 -8.67 -36.72
N LYS A 57 -5.93 -7.68 -37.37
CA LYS A 57 -5.38 -7.05 -38.57
C LYS A 57 -4.01 -6.40 -38.29
N PHE A 58 -3.90 -5.63 -37.21
CA PHE A 58 -2.64 -4.98 -36.81
C PHE A 58 -1.51 -6.00 -36.59
N MET A 59 -1.83 -7.15 -35.99
CA MET A 59 -0.89 -8.25 -35.80
C MET A 59 -0.49 -8.92 -37.12
N MET A 60 -1.45 -9.12 -38.04
CA MET A 60 -1.18 -9.68 -39.37
C MET A 60 -0.31 -8.75 -40.23
N ASP A 61 -0.56 -7.44 -40.17
CA ASP A 61 0.16 -6.43 -40.94
C ASP A 61 1.62 -6.30 -40.47
N HIS A 62 1.86 -6.37 -39.15
CA HIS A 62 3.19 -6.11 -38.57
C HIS A 62 3.99 -7.37 -38.19
N GLN A 63 3.33 -8.53 -38.04
CA GLN A 63 3.92 -9.81 -37.64
C GLN A 63 4.90 -9.71 -36.44
N PRO A 64 4.43 -9.29 -35.25
CA PRO A 64 5.29 -9.20 -34.07
C PRO A 64 5.84 -10.57 -33.69
N HIS A 65 7.06 -10.60 -33.12
CA HIS A 65 7.65 -11.84 -32.59
C HIS A 65 7.15 -12.12 -31.17
N VAL A 66 6.85 -11.06 -30.41
CA VAL A 66 6.42 -11.14 -29.02
C VAL A 66 5.44 -10.01 -28.72
N LEU A 67 4.44 -10.30 -27.88
CA LEU A 67 3.51 -9.35 -27.30
C LEU A 67 3.91 -9.08 -25.84
N ALA A 68 4.38 -7.87 -25.56
CA ALA A 68 4.65 -7.39 -24.21
C ALA A 68 3.38 -6.78 -23.60
N LEU A 69 2.82 -7.44 -22.60
CA LEU A 69 1.64 -6.96 -21.88
C LEU A 69 2.06 -6.26 -20.59
N GLY A 70 1.65 -5.00 -20.45
CA GLY A 70 1.87 -4.23 -19.25
C GLY A 70 0.96 -4.72 -18.13
N ALA A 71 1.56 -5.15 -17.03
CA ALA A 71 0.84 -5.53 -15.83
C ALA A 71 0.33 -4.27 -15.12
N VAL A 72 -0.98 -4.18 -14.90
CA VAL A 72 -1.60 -3.07 -14.16
C VAL A 72 -2.21 -3.61 -12.88
N ILE A 73 -1.86 -2.98 -11.75
CA ILE A 73 -2.52 -3.14 -10.45
C ILE A 73 -4.04 -2.97 -10.64
N PHE A 74 -4.73 -4.11 -10.66
CA PHE A 74 -6.17 -4.35 -10.71
C PHE A 74 -7.10 -3.32 -11.37
N GLN A 75 -7.51 -3.61 -12.61
CA GLN A 75 -8.92 -3.49 -13.00
C GLN A 75 -9.39 -4.41 -14.14
N MET A 76 -8.74 -5.55 -14.42
CA MET A 76 -9.25 -6.49 -15.44
C MET A 76 -8.69 -7.89 -15.27
N VAL A 77 -9.42 -8.75 -14.54
CA VAL A 77 -9.05 -10.17 -14.42
C VAL A 77 -10.13 -11.15 -14.88
N GLU A 78 -11.30 -10.64 -15.29
CA GLU A 78 -12.32 -11.53 -15.86
C GLU A 78 -12.10 -11.87 -17.35
N GLU A 79 -11.34 -11.06 -18.09
CA GLU A 79 -11.06 -11.31 -19.51
C GLU A 79 -9.56 -11.47 -19.75
N LYS A 80 -9.15 -12.66 -20.15
CA LYS A 80 -7.74 -12.93 -20.45
C LYS A 80 -7.42 -12.38 -21.84
N PRO A 81 -6.34 -11.59 -21.99
CA PRO A 81 -5.81 -11.24 -23.31
C PRO A 81 -5.48 -12.47 -24.16
N ARG A 82 -5.22 -13.62 -23.51
CA ARG A 82 -4.97 -14.92 -24.17
C ARG A 82 -6.17 -15.45 -24.96
N ASP A 83 -7.41 -15.05 -24.62
CA ASP A 83 -8.63 -15.52 -25.30
C ASP A 83 -8.89 -14.78 -26.63
N VAL A 84 -8.16 -13.69 -26.90
CA VAL A 84 -8.21 -12.97 -28.19
C VAL A 84 -7.42 -13.70 -29.29
N GLY A 85 -6.64 -14.73 -28.92
CA GLY A 85 -5.63 -15.36 -29.77
C GLY A 85 -5.97 -16.73 -30.37
N HIS A 86 -7.24 -17.16 -30.41
CA HIS A 86 -7.63 -18.49 -30.94
C HIS A 86 -7.29 -18.76 -32.44
N GLY A 87 -6.50 -17.92 -33.10
CA GLY A 87 -6.06 -18.08 -34.48
C GLY A 87 -4.54 -17.91 -34.73
N MET A 88 -3.71 -17.87 -33.68
CA MET A 88 -2.26 -17.67 -33.82
C MET A 88 -1.47 -18.46 -32.76
N ASP A 89 -1.17 -19.72 -33.07
CA ASP A 89 -0.46 -20.64 -32.17
C ASP A 89 1.02 -20.27 -31.91
N ASP A 90 1.60 -19.32 -32.67
CA ASP A 90 3.04 -19.01 -32.65
C ASP A 90 3.45 -17.70 -31.92
N LEU A 91 2.51 -16.89 -31.41
CA LEU A 91 2.86 -15.62 -30.76
C LEU A 91 3.11 -15.78 -29.27
N THR A 92 4.32 -15.48 -28.81
CA THR A 92 4.65 -15.46 -27.38
C THR A 92 4.09 -14.22 -26.70
N ILE A 93 3.33 -14.41 -25.62
CA ILE A 93 2.79 -13.33 -24.78
C ILE A 93 3.55 -13.30 -23.46
N VAL A 94 4.14 -12.15 -23.15
CA VAL A 94 4.98 -11.95 -21.96
C VAL A 94 4.42 -10.81 -21.13
N TYR A 95 4.20 -11.05 -19.83
CA TYR A 95 3.91 -9.97 -18.90
C TYR A 95 5.19 -9.21 -18.54
N VAL A 96 5.12 -7.89 -18.57
CA VAL A 96 6.25 -7.02 -18.29
C VAL A 96 5.85 -6.03 -17.20
N ASP A 97 6.75 -5.83 -16.24
CA ASP A 97 6.57 -4.88 -15.15
C ASP A 97 6.45 -3.43 -15.69
N GLU A 98 5.33 -2.78 -15.37
CA GLU A 98 5.06 -1.39 -15.76
C GLU A 98 5.71 -0.36 -14.84
N SER A 99 6.30 -0.77 -13.72
CA SER A 99 6.81 0.18 -12.72
C SER A 99 7.86 1.15 -13.30
N LEU A 100 8.80 0.65 -14.11
CA LEU A 100 9.79 1.46 -14.82
C LEU A 100 9.20 2.24 -16.01
N PRO A 101 8.40 1.64 -16.92
CA PRO A 101 7.71 2.37 -17.98
C PRO A 101 6.85 3.55 -17.50
N ARG A 102 6.24 3.46 -16.31
CA ARG A 102 5.46 4.55 -15.69
C ARG A 102 6.33 5.74 -15.28
N LEU A 103 7.57 5.51 -14.86
CA LEU A 103 8.53 6.58 -14.62
C LEU A 103 8.90 7.27 -15.93
N TYR A 104 9.14 6.48 -16.99
CA TYR A 104 9.45 7.02 -18.31
C TYR A 104 8.33 7.89 -18.88
N GLU A 105 7.06 7.45 -18.80
CA GLU A 105 5.90 8.22 -19.26
C GLU A 105 5.91 9.69 -18.76
N ASN A 106 6.28 9.89 -17.50
CA ASN A 106 6.26 11.21 -16.85
C ASN A 106 7.63 11.91 -16.82
N SER A 107 8.67 11.26 -17.34
CA SER A 107 10.02 11.80 -17.38
C SER A 107 10.16 12.93 -18.41
N ARG A 108 11.14 13.80 -18.21
CA ARG A 108 11.46 14.84 -19.20
C ARG A 108 11.98 14.22 -20.50
N ILE A 109 12.81 13.20 -20.40
CA ILE A 109 13.45 12.55 -21.55
C ILE A 109 12.44 11.90 -22.50
N SER A 110 11.31 11.38 -22.00
CA SER A 110 10.26 10.85 -22.87
C SER A 110 9.55 11.92 -23.70
N GLY A 111 9.50 13.16 -23.21
CA GLY A 111 9.02 14.32 -23.96
C GLY A 111 9.97 14.74 -25.07
N GLU A 112 11.28 14.57 -24.85
CA GLU A 112 12.33 14.88 -25.82
C GLU A 112 12.42 13.79 -26.90
N GLN A 113 12.39 12.51 -26.52
CA GLN A 113 12.50 11.37 -27.45
C GLN A 113 11.22 11.09 -28.26
N LEU A 114 10.04 11.31 -27.67
CA LEU A 114 8.75 11.02 -28.31
C LEU A 114 7.86 12.27 -28.27
N PRO A 115 8.25 13.33 -29.01
CA PRO A 115 7.44 14.54 -29.09
C PRO A 115 6.08 14.20 -29.70
N GLN A 116 5.03 14.91 -29.28
CA GLN A 116 3.65 14.77 -29.77
C GLN A 116 2.94 13.44 -29.44
N GLN A 117 3.63 12.45 -28.87
CA GLN A 117 3.00 11.21 -28.39
C GLN A 117 2.31 11.39 -27.05
N SER A 118 1.19 10.68 -26.85
CA SER A 118 0.47 10.66 -25.58
C SER A 118 1.25 9.89 -24.49
N GLY A 119 0.97 10.17 -23.21
CA GLY A 119 1.65 9.50 -22.09
C GLY A 119 1.53 7.98 -22.15
N ILE A 120 0.35 7.46 -22.50
CA ILE A 120 0.13 6.01 -22.58
C ILE A 120 0.93 5.36 -23.72
N VAL A 121 1.12 6.06 -24.85
CA VAL A 121 2.00 5.59 -25.93
C VAL A 121 3.44 5.57 -25.46
N LYS A 122 3.91 6.62 -24.78
CA LYS A 122 5.27 6.65 -24.21
C LYS A 122 5.52 5.51 -23.22
N ARG A 123 4.53 5.19 -22.38
CA ARG A 123 4.57 4.03 -21.49
C ARG A 123 4.69 2.72 -22.27
N ALA A 124 3.85 2.51 -23.29
CA ALA A 124 3.90 1.30 -24.12
C ALA A 124 5.23 1.17 -24.87
N VAL A 125 5.80 2.26 -25.39
CA VAL A 125 7.14 2.27 -25.99
C VAL A 125 8.19 1.85 -24.97
N ALA A 126 8.16 2.41 -23.77
CA ALA A 126 9.09 2.03 -22.71
C ALA A 126 8.94 0.56 -22.29
N LEU A 127 7.71 0.03 -22.27
CA LEU A 127 7.45 -1.38 -22.00
C LEU A 127 8.13 -2.30 -23.02
N GLY A 128 7.95 -2.01 -24.31
CA GLY A 128 8.56 -2.80 -25.39
C GLY A 128 10.08 -2.66 -25.42
N ARG A 129 10.61 -1.43 -25.26
CA ARG A 129 12.05 -1.18 -25.16
C ARG A 129 12.66 -1.83 -23.92
N TYR A 130 11.92 -1.91 -22.82
CA TYR A 130 12.39 -2.55 -21.58
C TYR A 130 12.54 -4.06 -21.79
N LEU A 131 11.60 -4.70 -22.49
CA LEU A 131 11.73 -6.10 -22.90
C LEU A 131 12.92 -6.31 -23.86
N GLN A 132 13.17 -5.38 -24.78
CA GLN A 132 14.28 -5.49 -25.74
C GLN A 132 15.66 -5.25 -25.09
N ASN A 133 15.79 -4.22 -24.26
CA ASN A 133 17.04 -3.85 -23.60
C ASN A 133 16.77 -3.15 -22.24
N PRO A 134 16.72 -3.93 -21.15
CA PRO A 134 16.49 -3.39 -19.81
C PRO A 134 17.54 -2.36 -19.38
N LEU A 135 18.81 -2.58 -19.76
CA LEU A 135 19.94 -1.73 -19.41
C LEU A 135 19.79 -0.32 -20.02
N ALA A 136 19.50 -0.24 -21.33
CA ALA A 136 19.33 1.03 -22.01
C ALA A 136 18.13 1.82 -21.48
N MET A 137 17.03 1.12 -21.15
CA MET A 137 15.86 1.76 -20.55
C MET A 137 16.11 2.27 -19.13
N ALA A 138 16.76 1.48 -18.27
CA ALA A 138 17.14 1.94 -16.93
C ALA A 138 18.12 3.13 -16.99
N ALA A 139 19.11 3.09 -17.89
CA ALA A 139 20.07 4.17 -18.10
C ALA A 139 19.41 5.47 -18.55
N THR A 140 18.33 5.38 -19.34
CA THR A 140 17.59 6.55 -19.83
C THR A 140 16.95 7.35 -18.68
N LEU A 141 16.59 6.68 -17.58
CA LEU A 141 16.03 7.32 -16.37
C LEU A 141 17.11 7.81 -15.38
N CYS A 142 18.39 7.60 -15.69
CA CYS A 142 19.51 8.10 -14.91
C CYS A 142 19.99 9.48 -15.38
N GLY A 143 19.16 10.22 -16.14
CA GLY A 143 19.47 11.56 -16.60
C GLY A 143 19.60 12.58 -15.47
N PRO A 144 19.68 13.88 -15.79
CA PRO A 144 19.84 14.95 -14.80
C PRO A 144 18.75 14.98 -13.72
N GLY A 145 17.54 14.51 -14.05
CA GLY A 145 16.41 14.42 -13.12
C GLY A 145 16.48 13.23 -12.15
N ARG A 146 17.37 12.26 -12.39
CA ARG A 146 17.52 11.01 -11.62
C ARG A 146 16.18 10.33 -11.33
N GLU A 147 15.29 10.30 -12.31
CA GLU A 147 13.95 9.71 -12.21
C GLU A 147 13.99 8.25 -11.73
N ILE A 148 15.08 7.53 -12.03
CA ILE A 148 15.36 6.18 -11.54
C ILE A 148 15.24 6.04 -10.01
N LEU A 149 15.50 7.08 -9.24
CA LEU A 149 15.41 7.04 -7.77
C LEU A 149 13.97 6.94 -7.26
N SER A 150 12.98 7.28 -8.10
CA SER A 150 11.56 7.08 -7.81
C SER A 150 11.09 5.64 -8.07
N TRP A 151 11.98 4.79 -8.60
CA TRP A 151 11.71 3.37 -8.76
C TRP A 151 11.76 2.68 -7.40
N LYS A 152 10.61 2.13 -6.99
CA LYS A 152 10.44 1.44 -5.72
C LYS A 152 10.94 0.01 -5.84
N LEU A 153 12.21 -0.20 -5.50
CA LEU A 153 12.84 -1.53 -5.60
C LEU A 153 12.70 -2.33 -4.30
N HIS A 154 12.64 -1.66 -3.14
CA HIS A 154 12.61 -2.34 -1.85
C HIS A 154 11.75 -1.56 -0.83
N PRO A 155 10.96 -2.23 0.03
CA PRO A 155 10.12 -1.57 1.04
C PRO A 155 10.89 -0.67 2.02
N LEU A 156 12.16 -1.03 2.28
CA LEU A 156 13.05 -0.31 3.20
C LEU A 156 13.94 0.74 2.49
N GLU A 157 13.71 1.05 1.22
CA GLU A 157 14.56 2.03 0.51
C GLU A 157 14.49 3.45 1.11
N ASN A 158 13.40 3.77 1.83
CA ASN A 158 13.22 5.05 2.51
C ASN A 158 14.22 5.29 3.65
N PHE A 159 14.95 4.26 4.08
CA PHE A 159 16.01 4.39 5.09
C PHE A 159 17.35 4.85 4.50
N LEU A 160 17.49 4.88 3.16
CA LEU A 160 18.71 5.32 2.47
C LEU A 160 18.62 6.80 2.13
N GLN A 161 19.76 7.50 2.19
CA GLN A 161 19.84 8.85 1.65
C GLN A 161 19.80 8.80 0.12
N VAL A 162 19.33 9.90 -0.50
CA VAL A 162 19.19 10.02 -1.96
C VAL A 162 20.53 9.79 -2.68
N ASP A 163 21.62 10.34 -2.13
CA ASP A 163 22.96 10.19 -2.72
C ASP A 163 23.53 8.78 -2.54
N GLU A 164 23.25 8.11 -1.41
CA GLU A 164 23.61 6.71 -1.19
C GLU A 164 22.87 5.80 -2.18
N LYS A 165 21.55 6.00 -2.32
CA LYS A 165 20.72 5.26 -3.28
C LYS A 165 21.24 5.46 -4.72
N TYR A 166 21.57 6.68 -5.10
CA TYR A 166 22.11 6.95 -6.43
C TYR A 166 23.52 6.37 -6.62
N GLY A 167 24.39 6.43 -5.62
CA GLY A 167 25.73 5.83 -5.69
C GLY A 167 25.67 4.33 -5.92
N MET A 168 24.71 3.63 -5.29
CA MET A 168 24.45 2.21 -5.54
C MET A 168 23.96 1.96 -6.98
N VAL A 169 23.03 2.77 -7.47
CA VAL A 169 22.55 2.67 -8.86
C VAL A 169 23.69 2.90 -9.84
N GLU A 170 24.50 3.94 -9.65
CA GLU A 170 25.63 4.26 -10.51
C GLU A 170 26.65 3.11 -10.53
N GLN A 171 26.99 2.53 -9.37
CA GLN A 171 27.90 1.39 -9.28
C GLN A 171 27.39 0.18 -10.09
N VAL A 172 26.12 -0.21 -9.90
CA VAL A 172 25.52 -1.33 -10.65
C VAL A 172 25.46 -1.02 -12.14
N MET A 173 25.10 0.20 -12.51
CA MET A 173 25.02 0.61 -13.91
C MET A 173 26.41 0.60 -14.58
N VAL A 174 27.46 1.01 -13.88
CA VAL A 174 28.85 0.88 -14.36
C VAL A 174 29.20 -0.59 -14.55
N ASP A 175 29.00 -1.45 -13.55
CA ASP A 175 29.37 -2.85 -13.64
C ASP A 175 28.68 -3.56 -14.81
N ILE A 176 27.35 -3.41 -14.93
CA ILE A 176 26.58 -4.09 -15.99
C ILE A 176 26.86 -3.48 -17.36
N THR A 177 27.00 -2.16 -17.49
CA THR A 177 27.28 -1.52 -18.79
C THR A 177 28.62 -1.96 -19.36
N ASN A 178 29.67 -2.02 -18.52
CA ASN A 178 30.99 -2.46 -18.97
C ASN A 178 31.01 -3.98 -19.25
N GLN A 179 30.24 -4.79 -18.53
CA GLN A 179 30.11 -6.23 -18.85
C GLN A 179 29.42 -6.48 -20.19
N VAL A 180 28.30 -5.79 -20.47
CA VAL A 180 27.54 -5.96 -21.71
C VAL A 180 28.29 -5.35 -22.90
N GLY A 181 28.87 -4.16 -22.72
CA GLY A 181 29.43 -3.36 -23.80
C GLY A 181 28.36 -2.61 -24.60
N ILE A 182 28.79 -1.62 -25.38
CA ILE A 182 27.90 -0.77 -26.18
C ILE A 182 28.37 -0.76 -27.62
N ASP A 183 27.46 -1.09 -28.55
CA ASP A 183 27.68 -0.82 -29.98
C ASP A 183 27.54 0.68 -30.25
N ILE A 184 28.64 1.28 -30.68
CA ILE A 184 28.75 2.72 -30.92
C ILE A 184 27.87 3.16 -32.10
N ASN A 185 27.79 2.36 -33.16
CA ASN A 185 27.06 2.73 -34.37
C ASN A 185 25.55 2.59 -34.15
N LEU A 186 25.14 1.54 -33.42
CA LEU A 186 23.75 1.40 -32.98
C LEU A 186 23.35 2.54 -32.05
N ALA A 187 24.20 2.88 -31.08
CA ALA A 187 23.97 4.01 -30.18
C ALA A 187 23.88 5.35 -30.94
N ALA A 188 24.73 5.57 -31.94
CA ALA A 188 24.70 6.79 -32.76
C ALA A 188 23.41 6.95 -33.57
N SER A 189 22.77 5.83 -33.92
CA SER A 189 21.55 5.81 -34.75
C SER A 189 20.27 6.03 -33.96
N HIS A 190 20.29 5.72 -32.66
CA HIS A 190 19.11 5.67 -31.82
C HIS A 190 19.41 6.27 -30.45
N GLU A 191 18.76 7.39 -30.14
CA GLU A 191 19.09 8.21 -28.96
C GLU A 191 19.08 7.44 -27.64
N TRP A 192 18.09 6.56 -27.43
CA TRP A 192 17.93 5.83 -26.19
C TRP A 192 19.03 4.78 -25.93
N PHE A 193 19.72 4.31 -26.98
CA PHE A 193 20.91 3.45 -26.86
C PHE A 193 22.17 4.22 -26.48
N CYS A 194 22.18 5.56 -26.56
CA CYS A 194 23.28 6.37 -26.03
C CYS A 194 23.24 6.51 -24.50
N SER A 195 22.09 6.31 -23.86
CA SER A 195 21.93 6.53 -22.42
C SER A 195 22.92 5.74 -21.55
N PRO A 196 23.27 4.46 -21.86
CA PRO A 196 24.29 3.72 -21.11
C PRO A 196 25.71 4.27 -21.25
N LEU A 197 26.05 5.07 -22.27
CA LEU A 197 27.42 5.57 -22.49
C LEU A 197 27.98 6.33 -21.29
N GLN A 198 27.11 6.95 -20.48
CA GLN A 198 27.54 7.66 -19.27
C GLN A 198 28.14 6.74 -18.19
N PHE A 199 27.90 5.43 -18.27
CA PHE A 199 28.35 4.42 -17.31
C PHE A 199 29.55 3.60 -17.81
N ILE A 200 30.05 3.86 -19.02
CA ILE A 200 31.28 3.23 -19.51
C ILE A 200 32.47 3.77 -18.72
N SER A 201 33.42 2.89 -18.40
CA SER A 201 34.63 3.21 -17.65
C SER A 201 35.38 4.39 -18.28
N GLY A 202 35.64 5.43 -17.47
CA GLY A 202 36.31 6.65 -17.90
C GLY A 202 35.40 7.71 -18.56
N LEU A 203 34.18 7.34 -18.93
CA LEU A 203 33.11 8.26 -19.30
C LEU A 203 32.35 8.73 -18.05
N GLY A 204 31.32 9.52 -18.31
CA GLY A 204 30.45 10.19 -17.34
C GLY A 204 29.50 11.07 -18.12
N PRO A 205 28.45 11.64 -17.51
CA PRO A 205 27.35 12.29 -18.23
C PRO A 205 27.83 13.35 -19.23
N ARG A 206 28.78 14.19 -18.82
CA ARG A 206 29.37 15.25 -19.67
C ARG A 206 30.14 14.70 -20.87
N LYS A 207 30.96 13.67 -20.65
CA LYS A 207 31.79 13.08 -21.73
C LYS A 207 30.93 12.25 -22.69
N ALA A 208 29.98 11.49 -22.17
CA ALA A 208 29.02 10.73 -22.96
C ALA A 208 28.18 11.64 -23.87
N ALA A 209 27.64 12.75 -23.34
CA ALA A 209 26.91 13.73 -24.16
C ALA A 209 27.78 14.43 -25.21
N SER A 210 29.09 14.60 -24.95
CA SER A 210 30.03 15.10 -25.96
C SER A 210 30.31 14.07 -27.04
N LEU A 211 30.51 12.81 -26.64
CA LEU A 211 30.74 11.71 -27.56
C LEU A 211 29.53 11.47 -28.45
N GLN A 212 28.33 11.37 -27.88
CA GLN A 212 27.07 11.21 -28.62
C GLN A 212 26.93 12.25 -29.74
N ARG A 213 27.11 13.54 -29.45
CA ARG A 213 27.04 14.61 -30.46
C ARG A 213 28.09 14.46 -31.55
N SER A 214 29.26 13.94 -31.22
CA SER A 214 30.35 13.68 -32.17
C SER A 214 30.03 12.48 -33.07
N LEU A 215 29.50 11.39 -32.49
CA LEU A 215 29.11 10.17 -33.20
C LEU A 215 27.96 10.42 -34.18
N VAL A 216 26.91 11.12 -33.74
CA VAL A 216 25.76 11.48 -34.58
C VAL A 216 26.21 12.31 -35.79
N ARG A 217 27.21 13.18 -35.63
CA ARG A 217 27.78 13.96 -36.74
C ARG A 217 28.64 13.12 -37.68
N ALA A 218 29.37 12.16 -37.13
CA ALA A 218 30.25 11.27 -37.90
C ALA A 218 29.47 10.23 -38.72
N GLY A 219 28.29 9.82 -38.22
CA GLY A 219 27.42 8.82 -38.85
C GLY A 219 27.85 7.39 -38.55
N SER A 220 29.08 7.01 -38.87
CA SER A 220 29.61 5.66 -38.59
C SER A 220 31.08 5.69 -38.24
N ILE A 221 31.45 4.85 -37.27
CA ILE A 221 32.83 4.60 -36.84
C ILE A 221 33.21 3.19 -37.27
N PHE A 222 34.38 3.04 -37.88
CA PHE A 222 34.85 1.76 -38.43
C PHE A 222 35.97 1.13 -37.61
N VAL A 223 36.75 1.96 -36.89
CA VAL A 223 37.85 1.49 -36.03
C VAL A 223 37.81 2.19 -34.67
N ARG A 224 38.04 1.44 -33.58
CA ARG A 224 38.06 1.99 -32.21
C ARG A 224 39.02 3.16 -32.04
N LYS A 225 40.18 3.10 -32.70
CA LYS A 225 41.21 4.14 -32.64
C LYS A 225 40.69 5.52 -33.06
N ASP A 226 39.70 5.58 -33.94
CA ASP A 226 39.10 6.83 -34.42
C ASP A 226 38.34 7.57 -33.32
N LEU A 227 37.90 6.87 -32.26
CA LEU A 227 37.22 7.48 -31.11
C LEU A 227 38.06 8.57 -30.43
N ILE A 228 39.40 8.48 -30.54
CA ILE A 228 40.31 9.53 -30.06
C ILE A 228 40.04 10.87 -30.77
N MET A 229 39.75 10.84 -32.07
CA MET A 229 39.41 12.02 -32.87
C MET A 229 38.01 12.56 -32.55
N HIS A 230 37.15 11.74 -31.94
CA HIS A 230 35.79 12.11 -31.54
C HIS A 230 35.70 12.69 -30.12
N GLY A 231 36.82 13.14 -29.55
CA GLY A 231 36.87 13.86 -28.27
C GLY A 231 37.16 12.99 -27.06
N LEU A 232 37.51 11.70 -27.25
CA LEU A 232 38.04 10.88 -26.16
C LEU A 232 39.53 11.20 -25.97
N GLY A 233 39.86 11.84 -24.85
CA GLY A 233 41.26 11.99 -24.45
C GLY A 233 41.94 10.63 -24.26
N LYS A 234 43.25 10.55 -24.52
CA LYS A 234 44.02 9.27 -24.50
C LYS A 234 43.76 8.39 -23.28
N LYS A 235 43.76 8.97 -22.06
CA LYS A 235 43.47 8.21 -20.83
C LYS A 235 42.04 7.68 -20.77
N VAL A 236 41.08 8.45 -21.29
CA VAL A 236 39.67 8.05 -21.36
C VAL A 236 39.50 6.92 -22.37
N PHE A 237 40.18 7.02 -23.52
CA PHE A 237 40.19 5.96 -24.52
C PHE A 237 40.71 4.64 -23.94
N VAL A 238 41.84 4.64 -23.25
CA VAL A 238 42.39 3.43 -22.59
C VAL A 238 41.41 2.82 -21.58
N ASN A 239 40.65 3.63 -20.86
CA ASN A 239 39.65 3.10 -19.92
C ASN A 239 38.39 2.56 -20.61
N ALA A 240 38.00 3.13 -21.76
CA ALA A 240 36.71 2.87 -22.39
C ALA A 240 36.77 1.85 -23.54
N ALA A 241 37.90 1.73 -24.25
CA ALA A 241 37.96 1.10 -25.57
C ALA A 241 37.52 -0.37 -25.58
N GLY A 242 37.82 -1.13 -24.52
CA GLY A 242 37.43 -2.54 -24.43
C GLY A 242 35.92 -2.77 -24.26
N PHE A 243 35.16 -1.73 -23.92
CA PHE A 243 33.72 -1.78 -23.66
C PHE A 243 32.88 -1.19 -24.81
N LEU A 244 33.54 -0.52 -25.75
CA LEU A 244 32.92 0.10 -26.91
C LEU A 244 33.09 -0.82 -28.11
N ARG A 245 32.01 -1.39 -28.61
CA ARG A 245 31.98 -2.36 -29.71
C ARG A 245 31.73 -1.67 -31.04
N ILE A 246 32.37 -2.16 -32.10
CA ILE A 246 32.05 -1.80 -33.49
C ILE A 246 31.71 -3.10 -34.21
N LEU A 247 30.44 -3.29 -34.55
CA LEU A 247 29.99 -4.47 -35.29
C LEU A 247 30.32 -4.35 -36.78
N ARG A 248 30.79 -5.45 -37.36
CA ARG A 248 31.00 -5.60 -38.81
C ARG A 248 29.66 -5.64 -39.57
N SER A 249 28.57 -6.04 -38.91
CA SER A 249 27.21 -6.07 -39.47
C SER A 249 26.45 -4.77 -39.18
N GLY A 250 25.49 -4.42 -40.04
CA GLY A 250 24.69 -3.20 -39.91
C GLY A 250 25.22 -2.03 -40.74
N LEU A 251 25.15 -0.80 -40.21
CA LEU A 251 25.50 0.42 -40.95
C LEU A 251 26.95 0.42 -41.48
N ALA A 252 27.88 -0.13 -40.70
CA ALA A 252 29.29 -0.23 -41.09
C ALA A 252 29.56 -1.26 -42.21
N ALA A 253 28.69 -2.27 -42.36
CA ALA A 253 28.82 -3.36 -43.34
C ALA A 253 28.63 -2.91 -44.79
N SER A 254 27.92 -1.79 -44.99
CA SER A 254 27.61 -1.25 -46.32
C SER A 254 28.78 -0.47 -46.95
N SER A 255 29.86 -0.27 -46.20
CA SER A 255 31.03 0.48 -46.63
C SER A 255 32.15 -0.45 -47.11
N SER A 256 32.97 0.02 -48.05
CA SER A 256 34.22 -0.62 -48.46
C SER A 256 35.38 -0.33 -47.50
N GLN A 257 35.10 0.20 -46.30
CA GLN A 257 36.13 0.57 -45.32
C GLN A 257 36.52 -0.63 -44.47
N PHE A 258 37.81 -0.67 -44.11
CA PHE A 258 38.39 -1.71 -43.27
C PHE A 258 37.80 -1.66 -41.85
N ILE A 259 37.40 -2.83 -41.33
CA ILE A 259 36.89 -3.01 -39.97
C ILE A 259 37.78 -4.07 -39.30
N ASP A 260 38.41 -3.70 -38.19
CA ASP A 260 39.24 -4.62 -37.41
C ASP A 260 38.33 -5.67 -36.73
N LEU A 261 38.57 -6.95 -37.01
CA LEU A 261 37.79 -8.07 -36.45
C LEU A 261 37.83 -8.11 -34.92
N LEU A 262 38.87 -7.56 -34.30
CA LEU A 262 39.02 -7.51 -32.85
C LEU A 262 38.18 -6.38 -32.21
N ASP A 263 37.72 -5.40 -32.97
CA ASP A 263 36.81 -4.34 -32.48
C ASP A 263 35.40 -4.88 -32.15
N ASP A 264 35.09 -6.07 -32.66
CA ASP A 264 33.93 -6.89 -32.33
C ASP A 264 34.18 -7.85 -31.15
N THR A 265 35.17 -7.55 -30.30
CA THR A 265 35.51 -8.34 -29.10
C THR A 265 35.82 -7.45 -27.90
N ARG A 266 35.80 -8.00 -26.68
CA ARG A 266 36.27 -7.29 -25.46
C ARG A 266 37.78 -7.19 -25.34
N ILE A 267 38.52 -7.70 -26.33
CA ILE A 267 39.98 -7.58 -26.33
C ILE A 267 40.31 -6.09 -26.40
N HIS A 268 41.13 -5.61 -25.48
CA HIS A 268 41.53 -4.21 -25.46
C HIS A 268 42.56 -3.94 -26.57
N PRO A 269 42.55 -2.77 -27.26
CA PRO A 269 43.51 -2.44 -28.32
C PRO A 269 44.99 -2.59 -27.96
N GLU A 270 45.34 -2.47 -26.67
CA GLU A 270 46.72 -2.71 -26.19
C GLU A 270 47.18 -4.18 -26.33
N SER A 271 46.22 -5.10 -26.43
CA SER A 271 46.43 -6.55 -26.51
C SER A 271 46.16 -7.12 -27.91
N TYR A 272 45.88 -6.28 -28.92
CA TYR A 272 45.63 -6.75 -30.29
C TYR A 272 46.81 -7.54 -30.84
N GLY A 273 48.04 -7.04 -30.65
CA GLY A 273 49.23 -7.78 -31.06
C GLY A 273 49.35 -9.16 -30.41
N LEU A 274 48.89 -9.34 -29.17
CA LEU A 274 48.90 -10.65 -28.50
C LEU A 274 47.87 -11.60 -29.11
N ALA A 275 46.68 -11.09 -29.46
CA ALA A 275 45.62 -11.86 -30.09
C ALA A 275 45.98 -12.26 -31.53
N GLN A 276 46.57 -11.34 -32.29
CA GLN A 276 47.07 -11.57 -33.64
C GLN A 276 48.18 -12.62 -33.66
N GLU A 277 49.17 -12.52 -32.76
CA GLU A 277 50.25 -13.50 -32.61
C GLU A 277 49.69 -14.90 -32.28
N LEU A 278 48.76 -14.98 -31.33
CA LEU A 278 48.12 -16.26 -30.96
C LEU A 278 47.34 -16.86 -32.13
N ALA A 279 46.55 -16.05 -32.84
CA ALA A 279 45.74 -16.53 -33.96
C ALA A 279 46.62 -17.04 -35.10
N LYS A 280 47.71 -16.33 -35.41
CA LYS A 280 48.70 -16.73 -36.40
C LYS A 280 49.38 -18.05 -36.02
N ASP A 281 49.87 -18.17 -34.78
CA ASP A 281 50.53 -19.39 -34.30
C ASP A 281 49.61 -20.63 -34.44
N ILE A 282 48.29 -20.47 -34.22
CA ILE A 282 47.29 -21.52 -34.40
C ILE A 282 47.05 -21.80 -35.88
N TYR A 283 46.92 -20.76 -36.70
CA TYR A 283 46.70 -20.87 -38.14
C TYR A 283 47.85 -21.62 -38.82
N ASP A 284 49.10 -21.28 -38.50
CA ASP A 284 50.30 -21.91 -39.06
C ASP A 284 50.37 -23.40 -38.70
N GLN A 285 49.94 -23.78 -37.48
CA GLN A 285 49.85 -25.19 -37.05
C GLN A 285 48.78 -25.96 -37.82
N ASP A 286 47.63 -25.34 -38.08
CA ASP A 286 46.48 -25.98 -38.72
C ASP A 286 46.64 -26.07 -40.26
N VAL A 287 47.22 -25.05 -40.91
CA VAL A 287 47.19 -24.89 -42.37
C VAL A 287 48.49 -25.32 -43.08
N ARG A 288 49.60 -25.56 -42.36
CA ARG A 288 50.89 -26.05 -42.91
C ARG A 288 51.24 -25.45 -44.28
N GLY A 289 51.48 -24.15 -44.33
CA GLY A 289 51.95 -23.43 -45.50
C GLY A 289 52.77 -22.21 -45.10
N ASP A 290 53.69 -21.80 -45.97
CA ASP A 290 54.55 -20.62 -45.78
C ASP A 290 53.66 -19.37 -45.78
N SER A 291 53.40 -18.81 -44.59
CA SER A 291 52.56 -17.64 -44.42
C SER A 291 53.40 -16.39 -44.65
N ASN A 292 53.12 -15.64 -45.74
CA ASN A 292 53.65 -14.29 -45.90
C ASN A 292 53.17 -13.42 -44.72
N ASP A 293 54.05 -12.60 -44.15
CA ASP A 293 53.80 -11.73 -42.98
C ASP A 293 52.90 -10.51 -43.28
N ASP A 294 52.08 -10.56 -44.33
CA ASP A 294 51.25 -9.43 -44.76
C ASP A 294 49.98 -9.28 -43.88
N GLU A 295 49.38 -8.08 -43.84
CA GLU A 295 48.18 -7.78 -43.04
C GLU A 295 47.00 -8.73 -43.36
N ASP A 296 46.84 -9.12 -44.62
CA ASP A 296 45.83 -10.08 -45.08
C ASP A 296 45.98 -11.46 -44.41
N ALA A 297 47.20 -11.89 -44.10
CA ALA A 297 47.46 -13.17 -43.44
C ALA A 297 47.02 -13.17 -41.97
N ILE A 298 47.12 -12.02 -41.30
CA ILE A 298 46.69 -11.86 -39.91
C ILE A 298 45.17 -11.86 -39.83
N GLU A 299 44.48 -11.18 -40.75
CA GLU A 299 43.02 -11.19 -40.82
C GLU A 299 42.49 -12.61 -41.05
N MET A 300 43.05 -13.33 -42.04
CA MET A 300 42.71 -14.73 -42.31
C MET A 300 42.93 -15.64 -41.10
N ALA A 301 44.00 -15.42 -40.33
CA ALA A 301 44.28 -16.18 -39.12
C ALA A 301 43.21 -15.94 -38.04
N ILE A 302 42.79 -14.69 -37.85
CA ILE A 302 41.72 -14.33 -36.90
C ILE A 302 40.39 -14.95 -37.36
N GLU A 303 40.02 -14.84 -38.63
CA GLU A 303 38.81 -15.46 -39.18
C GLU A 303 38.82 -16.98 -39.00
N HIS A 304 39.93 -17.66 -39.33
CA HIS A 304 40.07 -19.11 -39.15
C HIS A 304 39.85 -19.55 -37.70
N VAL A 305 40.40 -18.81 -36.73
CA VAL A 305 40.24 -19.12 -35.31
C VAL A 305 38.80 -18.87 -34.83
N ARG A 306 38.15 -17.80 -35.30
CA ARG A 306 36.75 -17.50 -34.98
C ARG A 306 35.79 -18.53 -35.59
N ASP A 307 36.05 -18.98 -36.82
CA ASP A 307 35.25 -19.98 -37.52
C ASP A 307 35.47 -21.40 -36.96
N ARG A 308 36.64 -21.65 -36.35
CA ARG A 308 37.00 -22.94 -35.74
C ARG A 308 37.45 -22.78 -34.28
N PRO A 309 36.52 -22.46 -33.35
CA PRO A 309 36.87 -22.31 -31.93
C PRO A 309 37.48 -23.57 -31.29
N GLY A 310 37.28 -24.74 -31.91
CA GLY A 310 37.91 -26.00 -31.48
C GLY A 310 39.44 -25.97 -31.55
N SER A 311 40.04 -25.18 -32.46
CA SER A 311 41.50 -25.05 -32.57
C SER A 311 42.12 -24.36 -31.35
N LEU A 312 41.40 -23.44 -30.70
CA LEU A 312 41.86 -22.81 -29.45
C LEU A 312 41.99 -23.81 -28.31
N ARG A 313 41.18 -24.87 -28.28
CA ARG A 313 41.25 -25.92 -27.25
C ARG A 313 42.50 -26.81 -27.36
N LYS A 314 43.15 -26.83 -28.52
CA LYS A 314 44.41 -27.57 -28.72
C LYS A 314 45.59 -26.90 -28.03
N VAL A 315 45.49 -25.60 -27.76
CA VAL A 315 46.56 -24.82 -27.14
C VAL A 315 46.55 -25.04 -25.63
N VAL A 316 47.60 -25.70 -25.11
CA VAL A 316 47.86 -25.76 -23.67
C VAL A 316 48.43 -24.42 -23.25
N LEU A 317 47.60 -23.58 -22.63
CA LEU A 317 47.93 -22.19 -22.37
C LEU A 317 49.22 -22.02 -21.55
N GLU A 318 49.46 -22.87 -20.56
CA GLU A 318 50.66 -22.77 -19.71
C GLU A 318 51.96 -23.03 -20.50
N GLU A 319 51.95 -24.04 -21.37
CA GLU A 319 53.09 -24.37 -22.24
C GLU A 319 53.35 -23.26 -23.27
N TYR A 320 52.27 -22.73 -23.86
CA TYR A 320 52.35 -21.62 -24.80
C TYR A 320 52.97 -20.37 -24.14
N LEU A 321 52.51 -20.01 -22.94
CA LEU A 321 53.02 -18.85 -22.22
C LEU A 321 54.48 -19.02 -21.78
N ALA A 322 54.86 -20.23 -21.34
CA ALA A 322 56.25 -20.54 -21.01
C ALA A 322 57.17 -20.41 -22.23
N SER A 323 56.71 -20.87 -23.41
CA SER A 323 57.48 -20.74 -24.66
C SER A 323 57.72 -19.28 -25.07
N LYS A 324 56.77 -18.38 -24.76
CA LYS A 324 56.83 -16.95 -25.08
C LYS A 324 57.37 -16.08 -23.93
N LYS A 325 57.68 -16.66 -22.77
CA LYS A 325 58.10 -15.94 -21.53
C LYS A 325 57.08 -14.88 -21.07
N ARG A 326 55.78 -15.22 -21.07
CA ARG A 326 54.66 -14.31 -20.76
C ARG A 326 53.70 -14.88 -19.70
N GLU A 327 54.21 -15.65 -18.76
CA GLU A 327 53.43 -16.33 -17.71
C GLU A 327 52.60 -15.36 -16.86
N ASN A 328 53.08 -14.11 -16.71
CA ASN A 328 52.36 -13.04 -16.03
C ASN A 328 51.07 -12.56 -16.73
N LYS A 329 50.84 -12.93 -17.99
CA LYS A 329 49.65 -12.56 -18.78
C LYS A 329 48.64 -13.69 -18.92
N LYS A 330 48.68 -14.71 -18.05
CA LYS A 330 47.80 -15.88 -18.11
C LYS A 330 46.32 -15.52 -18.23
N GLU A 331 45.83 -14.62 -17.37
CA GLU A 331 44.42 -14.16 -17.41
C GLU A 331 44.09 -13.40 -18.71
N THR A 332 45.00 -12.54 -19.18
CA THR A 332 44.81 -11.79 -20.43
C THR A 332 44.68 -12.73 -21.61
N TYR A 333 45.55 -13.74 -21.73
CA TYR A 333 45.45 -14.74 -22.79
C TYR A 333 44.21 -15.62 -22.65
N GLY A 334 43.82 -16.00 -21.43
CA GLY A 334 42.57 -16.71 -21.16
C GLY A 334 41.34 -15.95 -21.66
N ASN A 335 41.29 -14.64 -21.42
CA ASN A 335 40.22 -13.76 -21.91
C ASN A 335 40.28 -13.57 -23.44
N ILE A 336 41.48 -13.43 -24.02
CA ILE A 336 41.67 -13.37 -25.49
C ILE A 336 41.13 -14.65 -26.13
N MET A 337 41.50 -15.83 -25.63
CA MET A 337 41.02 -17.11 -26.18
C MET A 337 39.50 -17.22 -26.10
N ARG A 338 38.89 -16.75 -25.00
CA ARG A 338 37.44 -16.74 -24.83
C ARG A 338 36.76 -15.82 -25.85
N GLU A 339 37.27 -14.62 -26.02
CA GLU A 339 36.71 -13.62 -26.94
C GLU A 339 36.96 -13.99 -28.42
N LEU A 340 38.08 -14.62 -28.76
CA LEU A 340 38.29 -15.19 -30.10
C LEU A 340 37.35 -16.38 -30.38
N SER A 341 36.94 -17.13 -29.34
CA SER A 341 35.95 -18.20 -29.49
C SER A 341 34.53 -17.66 -29.69
N CYS A 342 34.16 -16.64 -28.92
CA CYS A 342 32.83 -16.02 -28.96
C CYS A 342 32.92 -14.54 -28.54
N GLY A 343 33.12 -13.66 -29.52
CA GLY A 343 33.31 -12.23 -29.30
C GLY A 343 32.08 -11.55 -28.71
N PHE A 344 32.27 -10.74 -27.67
CA PHE A 344 31.21 -10.01 -26.96
C PHE A 344 30.02 -10.89 -26.54
N GLN A 345 30.27 -12.14 -26.15
CA GLN A 345 29.22 -13.00 -25.59
C GLN A 345 28.48 -12.27 -24.45
N ASP A 346 27.14 -12.29 -24.43
CA ASP A 346 26.38 -11.68 -23.35
C ASP A 346 26.43 -12.57 -22.09
N TRP A 347 26.88 -11.99 -20.98
CA TRP A 347 27.07 -12.69 -19.70
C TRP A 347 25.84 -12.56 -18.79
N ARG A 348 24.85 -11.75 -19.18
CA ARG A 348 23.62 -11.62 -18.42
C ARG A 348 22.88 -12.94 -18.37
N MET A 349 22.08 -13.10 -17.33
CA MET A 349 21.14 -14.22 -17.28
C MET A 349 20.20 -14.13 -18.49
N PRO A 350 20.00 -15.24 -19.23
CA PRO A 350 19.00 -15.28 -20.28
C PRO A 350 17.63 -14.89 -19.74
N PHE A 351 16.83 -14.23 -20.58
CA PHE A 351 15.47 -13.87 -20.23
C PHE A 351 14.67 -15.12 -19.82
N LYS A 352 13.88 -14.98 -18.75
CA LYS A 352 12.96 -15.99 -18.26
C LYS A 352 11.59 -15.36 -18.13
N ASP A 353 10.56 -16.10 -18.55
CA ASP A 353 9.19 -15.67 -18.36
C ASP A 353 8.90 -15.52 -16.85
N PRO A 354 8.09 -14.52 -16.46
CA PRO A 354 7.69 -14.35 -15.07
C PRO A 354 7.01 -15.61 -14.55
N THR A 355 7.33 -15.98 -13.31
CA THR A 355 6.64 -17.04 -12.59
C THR A 355 5.19 -16.64 -12.30
N PRO A 356 4.27 -17.59 -12.05
CA PRO A 356 2.89 -17.26 -11.65
C PRO A 356 2.81 -16.32 -10.44
N ASP A 357 3.81 -16.41 -9.55
CA ASP A 357 3.92 -15.57 -8.36
C ASP A 357 4.32 -14.13 -8.71
N GLU A 358 5.27 -13.97 -9.62
CA GLU A 358 5.65 -12.65 -10.16
C GLU A 358 4.54 -12.05 -11.01
N GLU A 359 3.86 -12.83 -11.87
CA GLU A 359 2.67 -12.37 -12.60
C GLU A 359 1.57 -11.92 -11.64
N PHE A 360 1.34 -12.70 -10.57
CA PHE A 360 0.38 -12.34 -9.54
C PHE A 360 0.77 -11.01 -8.89
N TYR A 361 2.01 -10.87 -8.43
CA TYR A 361 2.50 -9.63 -7.81
C TYR A 361 2.42 -8.43 -8.77
N MET A 362 2.84 -8.57 -10.03
CA MET A 362 2.82 -7.47 -11.00
C MET A 362 1.41 -6.95 -11.28
N ASN A 363 0.42 -7.85 -11.36
CA ASN A 363 -0.98 -7.48 -11.62
C ASN A 363 -1.78 -7.13 -10.36
N SER A 364 -1.36 -7.62 -9.19
CA SER A 364 -2.05 -7.38 -7.92
C SER A 364 -1.46 -6.27 -7.06
N GLY A 365 -0.14 -6.10 -7.11
CA GLY A 365 0.62 -5.34 -6.11
C GLY A 365 0.72 -6.05 -4.75
N GLU A 366 0.20 -7.27 -4.62
CA GLU A 366 0.10 -8.00 -3.35
C GLU A 366 1.24 -8.99 -3.20
N THR A 367 1.84 -9.01 -2.02
CA THR A 367 2.96 -9.90 -1.67
C THR A 367 2.47 -11.01 -0.75
N GLU A 368 3.31 -12.02 -0.50
CA GLU A 368 3.01 -13.05 0.51
C GLU A 368 2.89 -12.45 1.92
N ASP A 369 3.46 -11.27 2.15
CA ASP A 369 3.33 -10.54 3.41
C ASP A 369 1.99 -9.83 3.56
N THR A 370 1.25 -9.57 2.48
CA THR A 370 -0.09 -8.94 2.55
C THR A 370 -1.17 -10.00 2.41
N ILE A 371 -1.05 -10.88 1.42
CA ILE A 371 -2.02 -11.92 1.07
C ILE A 371 -1.30 -13.27 1.04
N ALA A 372 -1.53 -14.06 2.08
CA ALA A 372 -1.06 -15.44 2.18
C ALA A 372 -2.11 -16.34 2.83
N GLU A 373 -1.98 -17.63 2.59
CA GLU A 373 -2.83 -18.65 3.22
C GLU A 373 -2.80 -18.51 4.74
N GLY A 374 -3.98 -18.58 5.36
CA GLY A 374 -4.16 -18.42 6.79
C GLY A 374 -4.26 -16.97 7.29
N ARG A 375 -3.99 -15.94 6.46
CA ARG A 375 -4.20 -14.55 6.88
C ARG A 375 -5.68 -14.20 6.97
N ILE A 376 -6.01 -13.30 7.89
CA ILE A 376 -7.37 -12.76 8.04
C ILE A 376 -7.47 -11.48 7.21
N VAL A 377 -8.51 -11.39 6.38
CA VAL A 377 -8.82 -10.28 5.48
C VAL A 377 -10.29 -9.89 5.59
N GLN A 378 -10.60 -8.65 5.24
CA GLN A 378 -11.99 -8.22 5.05
C GLN A 378 -12.40 -8.41 3.60
N ALA A 379 -13.63 -8.88 3.40
CA ALA A 379 -14.19 -9.13 2.09
C ALA A 379 -15.64 -8.63 2.03
N THR A 380 -15.95 -7.81 1.03
CA THR A 380 -17.30 -7.29 0.80
C THR A 380 -18.05 -8.18 -0.18
N VAL A 381 -19.23 -8.67 0.19
CA VAL A 381 -20.08 -9.51 -0.67
C VAL A 381 -20.58 -8.69 -1.86
N ARG A 382 -20.23 -9.12 -3.08
CA ARG A 382 -20.59 -8.41 -4.32
C ARG A 382 -21.77 -9.05 -5.03
N ARG A 383 -21.82 -10.38 -5.05
CA ARG A 383 -22.88 -11.14 -5.72
C ARG A 383 -23.07 -12.48 -5.04
N LEU A 384 -24.34 -12.86 -4.88
CA LEU A 384 -24.71 -14.18 -4.39
C LEU A 384 -25.12 -15.08 -5.57
N GLN A 385 -24.62 -16.31 -5.59
CA GLN A 385 -24.99 -17.35 -6.53
C GLN A 385 -25.35 -18.63 -5.76
N SER A 386 -26.08 -19.55 -6.39
CA SER A 386 -26.49 -20.80 -5.75
C SER A 386 -25.28 -21.57 -5.19
N GLY A 387 -25.13 -21.57 -3.86
CA GLY A 387 -24.06 -22.26 -3.12
C GLY A 387 -22.72 -21.51 -2.98
N ARG A 388 -22.57 -20.29 -3.53
CA ARG A 388 -21.33 -19.49 -3.39
C ARG A 388 -21.59 -17.99 -3.34
N ALA A 389 -20.79 -17.28 -2.54
CA ALA A 389 -20.71 -15.82 -2.53
C ALA A 389 -19.44 -15.37 -3.25
N ILE A 390 -19.60 -14.43 -4.19
CA ILE A 390 -18.49 -13.72 -4.83
C ILE A 390 -18.28 -12.44 -4.03
N CYS A 391 -17.12 -12.34 -3.41
CA CYS A 391 -16.70 -11.21 -2.60
C CYS A 391 -15.57 -10.43 -3.29
N VAL A 392 -15.33 -9.21 -2.84
CA VAL A 392 -14.16 -8.41 -3.23
C VAL A 392 -13.41 -8.02 -1.98
N LEU A 393 -12.11 -8.30 -1.96
CA LEU A 393 -11.21 -7.91 -0.89
C LEU A 393 -10.85 -6.42 -1.00
N ASP A 394 -10.32 -5.81 0.05
CA ASP A 394 -9.86 -4.41 0.04
C ASP A 394 -8.76 -4.17 -1.02
N SER A 395 -7.99 -5.20 -1.34
CA SER A 395 -7.00 -5.21 -2.42
C SER A 395 -7.62 -5.18 -3.84
N GLY A 396 -8.94 -5.33 -3.96
CA GLY A 396 -9.64 -5.46 -5.24
C GLY A 396 -9.66 -6.88 -5.82
N LEU A 397 -8.99 -7.84 -5.19
CA LEU A 397 -9.02 -9.26 -5.57
C LEU A 397 -10.41 -9.87 -5.42
N THR A 398 -10.71 -10.84 -6.28
CA THR A 398 -11.98 -11.57 -6.21
C THR A 398 -11.88 -12.69 -5.18
N GLY A 399 -12.67 -12.58 -4.11
CA GLY A 399 -12.85 -13.58 -3.08
C GLY A 399 -13.97 -14.56 -3.44
N MET A 400 -13.76 -15.85 -3.21
CA MET A 400 -14.76 -16.90 -3.38
C MET A 400 -15.02 -17.55 -2.03
N LEU A 401 -16.26 -17.46 -1.56
CA LEU A 401 -16.72 -18.09 -0.33
C LEU A 401 -17.79 -19.12 -0.66
N THR A 402 -17.51 -20.40 -0.41
CA THR A 402 -18.51 -21.46 -0.63
C THR A 402 -19.37 -21.66 0.61
N LYS A 403 -20.53 -22.30 0.42
CA LYS A 403 -21.46 -22.65 1.49
C LYS A 403 -20.80 -23.46 2.61
N GLU A 404 -19.94 -24.40 2.24
CA GLU A 404 -19.25 -25.27 3.19
C GLU A 404 -18.23 -24.53 4.02
N ASP A 405 -17.72 -23.39 3.55
CA ASP A 405 -16.67 -22.60 4.19
C ASP A 405 -17.23 -21.37 4.94
N PHE A 406 -18.54 -21.12 4.90
CA PHE A 406 -19.16 -19.97 5.58
C PHE A 406 -19.36 -20.18 7.08
N ALA A 407 -19.89 -21.33 7.49
CA ALA A 407 -20.21 -21.62 8.90
C ALA A 407 -19.85 -23.05 9.27
N ASP A 408 -19.59 -23.30 10.56
CA ASP A 408 -19.31 -24.64 11.08
C ASP A 408 -20.51 -25.59 10.88
N ASP A 409 -21.73 -25.05 10.96
CA ASP A 409 -23.00 -25.75 10.71
C ASP A 409 -23.42 -25.68 9.22
N GLY A 410 -22.47 -25.67 8.29
CA GLY A 410 -22.72 -25.46 6.85
C GLY A 410 -23.69 -26.46 6.18
N ARG A 411 -24.04 -27.57 6.85
CA ARG A 411 -25.04 -28.55 6.37
C ARG A 411 -26.49 -28.07 6.52
N ASP A 412 -26.76 -27.17 7.48
CA ASP A 412 -28.12 -26.70 7.80
C ASP A 412 -28.52 -25.45 7.01
N ILE A 413 -27.56 -24.83 6.32
CA ILE A 413 -27.83 -23.72 5.41
C ILE A 413 -28.46 -24.31 4.15
N VAL A 414 -29.54 -23.74 3.61
CA VAL A 414 -30.08 -24.17 2.30
C VAL A 414 -29.40 -23.36 1.20
N GLU A 415 -29.50 -22.03 1.28
CA GLU A 415 -28.76 -21.08 0.44
C GLU A 415 -28.01 -20.03 1.28
N LEU A 416 -26.92 -19.49 0.72
CA LEU A 416 -26.15 -18.42 1.35
C LEU A 416 -26.93 -17.09 1.40
N SER A 417 -27.87 -16.88 0.47
CA SER A 417 -28.76 -15.72 0.41
C SER A 417 -29.67 -15.56 1.62
N ASP A 418 -29.91 -16.64 2.38
CA ASP A 418 -30.73 -16.57 3.59
C ASP A 418 -30.00 -15.87 4.75
N ARG A 419 -28.67 -15.80 4.69
CA ARG A 419 -27.82 -15.30 5.79
C ARG A 419 -26.89 -14.17 5.39
N LEU A 420 -26.63 -13.98 4.10
CA LEU A 420 -25.74 -12.96 3.57
C LEU A 420 -26.51 -12.02 2.66
N ASN A 421 -26.18 -10.73 2.75
CA ASN A 421 -26.69 -9.71 1.83
C ASN A 421 -25.57 -9.17 0.94
N GLU A 422 -25.93 -8.74 -0.27
CA GLU A 422 -25.00 -7.99 -1.12
C GLU A 422 -24.63 -6.66 -0.44
N GLY A 423 -23.34 -6.32 -0.43
CA GLY A 423 -22.78 -5.16 0.27
C GLY A 423 -22.33 -5.45 1.70
N GLU A 424 -22.60 -6.62 2.26
CA GLU A 424 -22.17 -7.00 3.60
C GLU A 424 -20.65 -7.23 3.66
N ILE A 425 -20.00 -6.80 4.74
CA ILE A 425 -18.55 -6.95 4.95
C ILE A 425 -18.32 -8.13 5.90
N LEU A 426 -17.58 -9.13 5.43
CA LEU A 426 -17.23 -10.33 6.17
C LEU A 426 -15.75 -10.29 6.56
N THR A 427 -15.45 -10.80 7.75
CA THR A 427 -14.07 -11.08 8.18
C THR A 427 -13.78 -12.54 7.91
N CYS A 428 -12.90 -12.80 6.95
CA CYS A 428 -12.60 -14.15 6.48
C CYS A 428 -11.12 -14.46 6.64
N LYS A 429 -10.78 -15.73 6.76
CA LYS A 429 -9.42 -16.24 6.63
C LYS A 429 -9.20 -16.71 5.19
N ILE A 430 -8.00 -16.50 4.65
CA ILE A 430 -7.61 -17.01 3.34
C ILE A 430 -7.36 -18.51 3.47
N LYS A 431 -8.08 -19.30 2.69
CA LYS A 431 -7.92 -20.76 2.63
C LYS A 431 -6.86 -21.16 1.62
N SER A 432 -6.95 -20.63 0.41
CA SER A 432 -5.99 -20.85 -0.66
C SER A 432 -6.08 -19.75 -1.71
N ILE A 433 -5.02 -19.57 -2.50
CA ILE A 433 -4.92 -18.54 -3.52
C ILE A 433 -4.66 -19.22 -4.87
N GLN A 434 -5.58 -19.07 -5.82
CA GLN A 434 -5.37 -19.49 -7.21
C GLN A 434 -4.78 -18.32 -8.00
N LYS A 435 -3.45 -18.29 -8.08
CA LYS A 435 -2.69 -17.16 -8.66
C LYS A 435 -2.96 -16.99 -10.16
N GLU A 436 -3.18 -18.07 -10.92
CA GLU A 436 -3.44 -18.04 -12.38
C GLU A 436 -4.82 -17.48 -12.74
N ARG A 437 -5.74 -17.44 -11.77
CA ARG A 437 -7.09 -16.89 -11.91
C ARG A 437 -7.31 -15.65 -11.05
N TYR A 438 -6.32 -15.26 -10.24
CA TYR A 438 -6.40 -14.19 -9.26
C TYR A 438 -7.64 -14.31 -8.37
N GLN A 439 -7.95 -15.55 -7.98
CA GLN A 439 -9.08 -15.88 -7.13
C GLN A 439 -8.58 -16.32 -5.76
N VAL A 440 -9.14 -15.72 -4.71
CA VAL A 440 -8.81 -16.02 -3.32
C VAL A 440 -9.96 -16.79 -2.71
N PHE A 441 -9.72 -18.02 -2.24
CA PHE A 441 -10.73 -18.80 -1.54
C PHE A 441 -10.75 -18.41 -0.07
N LEU A 442 -11.95 -18.12 0.43
CA LEU A 442 -12.16 -17.57 1.76
C LEU A 442 -12.89 -18.59 2.65
N ILE A 443 -12.57 -18.55 3.94
CA ILE A 443 -13.24 -19.32 4.99
C ILE A 443 -13.68 -18.39 6.12
N CYS A 444 -14.94 -18.50 6.54
CA CYS A 444 -15.57 -17.66 7.56
C CYS A 444 -15.99 -18.46 8.80
N LYS A 445 -15.63 -19.75 8.86
CA LYS A 445 -15.91 -20.64 10.00
C LYS A 445 -15.34 -20.11 11.31
N GLU A 446 -16.13 -20.17 12.38
CA GLU A 446 -15.72 -19.68 13.69
C GLU A 446 -14.56 -20.52 14.27
N SER A 447 -14.59 -21.84 14.04
CA SER A 447 -13.51 -22.77 14.41
C SER A 447 -12.14 -22.38 13.81
N GLU A 448 -12.11 -22.03 12.52
CA GLU A 448 -10.90 -21.64 11.79
C GLU A 448 -10.35 -20.28 12.20
N MET A 449 -11.23 -19.35 12.54
CA MET A 449 -10.86 -18.02 13.02
C MET A 449 -10.20 -18.07 14.41
N ARG A 450 -10.62 -19.02 15.27
CA ARG A 450 -10.01 -19.21 16.60
C ARG A 450 -8.61 -19.81 16.55
N ASN A 451 -8.31 -20.66 15.55
CA ASN A 451 -7.00 -21.30 15.41
C ASN A 451 -5.86 -20.30 15.11
N ASN A 452 -6.15 -19.19 14.43
CA ASN A 452 -5.12 -18.23 14.00
C ASN A 452 -4.46 -17.49 15.17
N ARG A 453 -5.19 -17.24 16.27
CA ARG A 453 -4.63 -16.64 17.50
C ARG A 453 -3.49 -17.47 18.10
N ARG A 454 -3.49 -18.79 17.88
CA ARG A 454 -2.41 -19.68 18.35
C ARG A 454 -1.18 -19.64 17.45
N GLN A 455 -1.36 -19.46 16.14
CA GLN A 455 -0.26 -19.38 15.16
C GLN A 455 0.46 -18.02 15.20
N GLN A 456 -0.26 -16.91 15.39
CA GLN A 456 0.37 -15.59 15.55
C GLN A 456 1.33 -15.52 16.75
N ASN A 457 1.06 -16.28 17.82
CA ASN A 457 1.94 -16.33 18.99
C ASN A 457 3.24 -17.13 18.76
N GLN A 458 3.36 -17.92 17.69
CA GLN A 458 4.56 -18.71 17.41
C GLN A 458 5.63 -17.95 16.62
N ASN A 459 5.25 -16.86 15.92
CA ASN A 459 6.15 -16.04 15.12
C ASN A 459 6.57 -14.73 15.82
N LEU A 460 6.43 -14.66 17.15
CA LEU A 460 6.94 -13.51 17.90
C LEU A 460 8.44 -13.68 18.12
N ASP A 461 9.20 -12.63 17.81
CA ASP A 461 10.64 -12.57 18.08
C ASP A 461 10.89 -12.87 19.58
N PRO A 462 11.88 -13.71 19.94
CA PRO A 462 12.20 -14.00 21.34
C PRO A 462 12.50 -12.75 22.20
N TYR A 463 12.93 -11.66 21.57
CA TYR A 463 13.18 -10.36 22.16
C TYR A 463 11.98 -9.41 22.07
N TYR A 464 10.88 -9.79 21.41
CA TYR A 464 9.63 -9.04 21.43
C TYR A 464 9.11 -8.97 22.87
N ARG A 465 9.33 -7.82 23.50
CA ARG A 465 8.69 -7.47 24.76
C ARG A 465 7.50 -6.62 24.43
N GLU A 466 6.31 -7.15 24.65
CA GLU A 466 5.08 -6.37 24.51
C GLU A 466 5.18 -5.13 25.40
N ASP A 467 5.25 -3.97 24.75
CA ASP A 467 5.50 -2.70 25.43
C ASP A 467 4.30 -2.43 26.37
N ARG A 468 4.55 -2.26 27.67
CA ARG A 468 3.51 -2.16 28.73
C ARG A 468 2.45 -1.07 28.48
N ASN A 469 2.65 -0.21 27.49
CA ASN A 469 1.71 0.81 27.02
C ASN A 469 0.45 0.23 26.34
N SER A 470 0.51 -0.95 25.72
CA SER A 470 -0.67 -1.59 25.10
C SER A 470 -1.71 -1.99 26.14
N LEU A 471 -1.29 -2.55 27.28
CA LEU A 471 -2.15 -2.83 28.44
C LEU A 471 -2.79 -1.56 29.02
N GLN A 472 -2.11 -0.42 28.95
CA GLN A 472 -2.63 0.86 29.42
C GLN A 472 -3.68 1.42 28.47
N THR A 473 -3.46 1.26 27.15
CA THR A 473 -4.39 1.66 26.09
C THR A 473 -5.65 0.79 26.06
N GLU A 474 -5.52 -0.53 26.29
CA GLU A 474 -6.67 -1.44 26.45
C GLU A 474 -7.42 -1.19 27.75
N LYS A 475 -6.72 -0.92 28.86
CA LYS A 475 -7.36 -0.50 30.11
C LYS A 475 -8.08 0.85 29.97
N GLU A 476 -7.53 1.78 29.20
CA GLU A 476 -8.18 3.06 28.90
C GLU A 476 -9.39 2.90 27.98
N LYS A 477 -9.32 2.03 26.96
CA LYS A 477 -10.49 1.68 26.12
C LYS A 477 -11.57 0.99 26.95
N ALA A 478 -11.22 -0.01 27.75
CA ALA A 478 -12.14 -0.68 28.65
C ALA A 478 -12.70 0.26 29.73
N ARG A 479 -11.93 1.26 30.18
CA ARG A 479 -12.39 2.31 31.09
C ARG A 479 -13.35 3.27 30.39
N LYS A 480 -13.06 3.70 29.15
CA LYS A 480 -13.94 4.54 28.32
C LYS A 480 -15.25 3.82 27.96
N GLU A 481 -15.19 2.53 27.65
CA GLU A 481 -16.38 1.69 27.39
C GLU A 481 -17.20 1.48 28.68
N LYS A 482 -16.55 1.23 29.82
CA LYS A 482 -17.24 1.18 31.12
C LYS A 482 -17.84 2.53 31.53
N GLU A 483 -17.22 3.66 31.16
CA GLU A 483 -17.76 5.01 31.36
C GLU A 483 -18.95 5.31 30.43
N LEU A 484 -18.94 4.80 29.19
CA LEU A 484 -20.07 4.89 28.25
C LEU A 484 -21.27 4.06 28.71
N VAL A 485 -21.04 2.85 29.25
CA VAL A 485 -22.08 2.00 29.83
C VAL A 485 -22.63 2.57 31.15
N ARG A 486 -21.83 3.34 31.91
CA ARG A 486 -22.28 4.01 33.15
C ARG A 486 -23.22 5.19 32.94
N LYS A 487 -23.27 5.81 31.75
CA LYS A 487 -24.16 6.94 31.46
C LYS A 487 -25.60 6.47 31.28
N HIS A 488 -26.30 6.25 32.39
CA HIS A 488 -27.73 5.88 32.46
C HIS A 488 -28.71 6.99 32.05
N PHE A 489 -28.24 8.03 31.35
CA PHE A 489 -29.07 9.12 30.86
C PHE A 489 -28.56 9.65 29.53
N LYS A 490 -29.46 10.17 28.71
CA LYS A 490 -29.13 10.83 27.44
C LYS A 490 -28.82 12.30 27.72
N SER A 491 -27.68 12.78 27.25
CA SER A 491 -27.26 14.18 27.37
C SER A 491 -28.28 15.15 26.73
N ARG A 492 -28.46 16.33 27.31
CA ARG A 492 -29.46 17.35 26.95
C ARG A 492 -28.79 18.65 26.53
N MET A 493 -29.39 19.35 25.56
CA MET A 493 -28.92 20.67 25.11
C MET A 493 -29.72 21.78 25.82
N ILE A 494 -29.56 21.89 27.13
CA ILE A 494 -30.23 22.91 27.95
C ILE A 494 -29.16 23.84 28.52
N VAL A 495 -29.26 25.13 28.21
CA VAL A 495 -28.35 26.16 28.71
C VAL A 495 -29.05 26.86 29.86
N HIS A 496 -28.76 26.44 31.09
CA HIS A 496 -29.32 27.05 32.29
C HIS A 496 -28.34 26.93 33.47
N PRO A 497 -28.14 27.97 34.30
CA PRO A 497 -27.17 27.93 35.40
C PRO A 497 -27.39 26.79 36.39
N ARG A 498 -28.65 26.41 36.61
CA ARG A 498 -29.05 25.31 37.50
C ARG A 498 -29.18 23.94 36.82
N PHE A 499 -28.75 23.79 35.56
CA PHE A 499 -28.84 22.52 34.83
C PHE A 499 -27.47 21.95 34.48
N GLN A 500 -27.23 20.65 34.74
CA GLN A 500 -26.02 19.94 34.29
C GLN A 500 -26.31 18.50 33.85
N ASN A 501 -25.59 18.04 32.83
CA ASN A 501 -25.66 16.66 32.32
C ASN A 501 -24.82 15.72 33.21
N ILE A 502 -25.34 15.37 34.39
CA ILE A 502 -24.69 14.53 35.39
C ILE A 502 -25.63 13.43 35.92
N THR A 503 -25.08 12.32 36.44
CA THR A 503 -25.86 11.24 37.08
C THR A 503 -26.40 11.66 38.45
N ALA A 504 -27.28 10.83 39.05
CA ALA A 504 -27.74 11.03 40.42
C ALA A 504 -26.58 11.09 41.42
N ASP A 505 -25.65 10.14 41.33
CA ASP A 505 -24.47 10.06 42.22
C ASP A 505 -23.52 11.24 42.03
N GLN A 506 -23.33 11.69 40.78
CA GLN A 506 -22.53 12.89 40.51
C GLN A 506 -23.21 14.16 41.03
N ALA A 507 -24.54 14.22 41.03
CA ALA A 507 -25.28 15.36 41.60
C ALA A 507 -25.19 15.39 43.13
N THR A 508 -25.20 14.23 43.81
CA THR A 508 -25.02 14.18 45.27
C THR A 508 -23.58 14.53 45.66
N GLU A 509 -22.58 14.10 44.89
CA GLU A 509 -21.19 14.51 45.06
C GLU A 509 -21.01 16.02 44.80
N TYR A 510 -21.57 16.54 43.72
CA TYR A 510 -21.51 17.98 43.42
C TYR A 510 -22.14 18.86 44.50
N LEU A 511 -23.17 18.36 45.17
CA LEU A 511 -23.84 19.05 46.27
C LEU A 511 -23.21 18.76 47.64
N SER A 512 -22.28 17.81 47.79
CA SER A 512 -21.76 17.42 49.11
C SER A 512 -21.06 18.55 49.84
N ASP A 513 -20.37 19.41 49.08
CA ASP A 513 -19.57 20.52 49.63
C ASP A 513 -20.34 21.83 49.72
N LYS A 514 -21.59 21.87 49.21
CA LYS A 514 -22.43 23.07 49.18
C LYS A 514 -23.33 23.22 50.40
N ASP A 515 -23.89 24.39 50.62
CA ASP A 515 -24.84 24.63 51.72
C ASP A 515 -26.17 23.89 51.52
N PHE A 516 -26.88 23.64 52.62
CA PHE A 516 -28.23 23.08 52.58
C PHE A 516 -29.21 24.04 51.90
N GLY A 517 -30.16 23.49 51.15
CA GLY A 517 -31.08 24.24 50.30
C GLY A 517 -30.56 24.50 48.88
N GLU A 518 -29.30 24.22 48.60
CA GLU A 518 -28.78 24.29 47.23
C GLU A 518 -29.34 23.15 46.37
N SER A 519 -29.69 23.47 45.11
CA SER A 519 -30.27 22.51 44.18
C SER A 519 -29.63 22.54 42.79
N ILE A 520 -29.79 21.42 42.08
CA ILE A 520 -29.39 21.25 40.69
C ILE A 520 -30.41 20.39 39.94
N VAL A 521 -30.66 20.74 38.69
CA VAL A 521 -31.49 19.98 37.75
C VAL A 521 -30.59 19.16 36.85
N ARG A 522 -30.93 17.87 36.69
CA ARG A 522 -30.18 16.93 35.85
C ARG A 522 -31.12 16.12 34.96
N PRO A 523 -30.61 15.49 33.89
CA PRO A 523 -31.37 14.53 33.11
C PRO A 523 -31.91 13.38 33.98
N SER A 524 -33.12 12.91 33.67
CA SER A 524 -33.69 11.73 34.29
C SER A 524 -33.32 10.47 33.51
N SER A 525 -33.12 9.36 34.23
CA SER A 525 -32.96 8.02 33.65
C SER A 525 -34.28 7.48 33.07
N ARG A 526 -35.43 8.07 33.42
CA ARG A 526 -36.76 7.66 32.90
C ARG A 526 -37.03 8.07 31.46
N GLY A 527 -36.18 8.93 30.89
CA GLY A 527 -36.25 9.29 29.47
C GLY A 527 -36.24 10.80 29.22
N LEU A 528 -36.33 11.16 27.94
CA LEU A 528 -36.13 12.53 27.44
C LEU A 528 -37.25 13.53 27.79
N ASN A 529 -38.34 13.06 28.39
CA ASN A 529 -39.48 13.87 28.82
C ASN A 529 -39.46 14.14 30.34
N TYR A 530 -38.38 13.78 31.01
CA TYR A 530 -38.25 13.89 32.46
C TYR A 530 -36.92 14.56 32.82
N LEU A 531 -36.97 15.51 33.73
CA LEU A 531 -35.82 16.02 34.45
C LEU A 531 -35.92 15.61 35.93
N THR A 532 -34.81 15.65 36.65
CA THR A 532 -34.80 15.43 38.09
C THR A 532 -34.13 16.61 38.77
N LEU A 533 -34.89 17.29 39.63
CA LEU A 533 -34.40 18.27 40.58
C LEU A 533 -33.81 17.53 41.78
N THR A 534 -32.54 17.77 42.08
CA THR A 534 -31.87 17.27 43.29
C THR A 534 -31.63 18.45 44.23
N LEU A 535 -32.17 18.37 45.44
CA LEU A 535 -32.08 19.39 46.48
C LEU A 535 -31.33 18.81 47.69
N LYS A 536 -30.31 19.53 48.18
CA LYS A 536 -29.64 19.16 49.43
C LYS A 536 -30.49 19.56 50.62
N ILE A 537 -30.90 18.58 51.43
CA ILE A 537 -31.70 18.83 52.63
C ILE A 537 -30.78 19.11 53.81
N TYR A 538 -30.00 18.12 54.24
CA TYR A 538 -29.10 18.24 55.38
C TYR A 538 -28.17 17.02 55.44
N GLY A 539 -26.91 17.21 55.80
CA GLY A 539 -25.99 16.12 56.20
C GLY A 539 -26.07 14.82 55.38
N GLY A 540 -25.70 14.85 54.09
CA GLY A 540 -25.72 13.66 53.24
C GLY A 540 -27.11 13.22 52.74
N VAL A 541 -28.20 13.85 53.18
CA VAL A 541 -29.57 13.60 52.73
C VAL A 541 -29.95 14.53 51.59
N TYR A 542 -30.40 13.94 50.47
CA TYR A 542 -30.79 14.66 49.26
C TYR A 542 -32.21 14.28 48.83
N ALA A 543 -33.04 15.28 48.54
CA ALA A 543 -34.36 15.07 47.97
C ALA A 543 -34.30 15.10 46.45
N HIS A 544 -34.86 14.09 45.79
CA HIS A 544 -34.97 14.02 44.34
C HIS A 544 -36.43 14.18 43.94
N LYS A 545 -36.73 15.22 43.17
CA LYS A 545 -38.07 15.47 42.64
C LYS A 545 -38.07 15.41 41.12
N GLU A 546 -38.99 14.65 40.58
CA GLU A 546 -39.17 14.54 39.13
C GLU A 546 -39.94 15.74 38.59
N ILE A 547 -39.48 16.23 37.44
CA ILE A 547 -40.12 17.28 36.64
C ILE A 547 -40.53 16.61 35.34
N VAL A 548 -41.82 16.62 35.01
CA VAL A 548 -42.33 16.09 33.75
C VAL A 548 -42.40 17.22 32.73
N GLU A 549 -41.82 17.01 31.55
CA GLU A 549 -41.75 18.02 30.49
C GLU A 549 -42.86 17.77 29.45
N GLY A 550 -43.70 18.78 29.23
CA GLY A 550 -44.78 18.80 28.24
C GLY A 550 -44.42 19.57 26.96
N GLY A 551 -45.23 19.36 25.91
CA GLY A 551 -45.15 20.14 24.66
C GLY A 551 -43.96 19.83 23.74
N LYS A 552 -43.38 18.62 23.82
CA LYS A 552 -42.30 18.14 22.93
C LYS A 552 -42.86 17.33 21.76
N GLU A 553 -42.35 17.59 20.55
CA GLU A 553 -42.75 16.85 19.34
C GLU A 553 -41.94 15.56 19.19
N SER A 554 -42.61 14.41 19.14
CA SER A 554 -41.97 13.08 19.15
C SER A 554 -41.17 12.73 17.89
N LYS A 555 -41.30 13.51 16.81
CA LYS A 555 -40.66 13.24 15.51
C LYS A 555 -39.31 13.93 15.32
N ASP A 556 -38.95 14.90 16.16
CA ASP A 556 -37.72 15.67 16.01
C ASP A 556 -36.75 15.41 17.18
N ILE A 557 -35.62 14.77 16.88
CA ILE A 557 -34.58 14.41 17.86
C ILE A 557 -34.00 15.67 18.53
N THR A 558 -33.95 16.79 17.82
CA THR A 558 -33.41 18.05 18.35
C THR A 558 -34.38 18.74 19.31
N SER A 559 -35.68 18.69 19.02
CA SER A 559 -36.73 19.20 19.91
C SER A 559 -36.78 18.40 21.22
N LEU A 560 -36.59 17.08 21.13
CA LEU A 560 -36.58 16.21 22.30
C LEU A 560 -35.43 16.55 23.24
N GLN A 561 -34.25 16.99 22.76
CA GLN A 561 -33.08 17.33 23.58
C GLN A 561 -33.13 18.71 24.26
N ARG A 562 -34.04 19.59 23.82
CA ARG A 562 -34.30 20.90 24.44
C ARG A 562 -35.32 20.79 25.57
N ILE A 563 -35.43 21.85 26.37
CA ILE A 563 -36.44 21.93 27.44
C ILE A 563 -37.86 21.94 26.85
N GLY A 564 -38.79 21.28 27.53
CA GLY A 564 -40.22 21.28 27.16
C GLY A 564 -40.85 22.67 27.28
N LYS A 565 -42.03 22.84 26.67
CA LYS A 565 -42.80 24.10 26.75
C LYS A 565 -43.46 24.30 28.11
N THR A 566 -43.69 23.21 28.84
CA THR A 566 -44.25 23.24 30.19
C THR A 566 -43.50 22.24 31.05
N LEU A 567 -43.31 22.58 32.32
CA LEU A 567 -42.68 21.75 33.34
C LEU A 567 -43.72 21.48 34.43
N THR A 568 -43.94 20.23 34.81
CA THR A 568 -44.92 19.91 35.86
C THR A 568 -44.27 19.15 37.01
N ILE A 569 -44.61 19.56 38.23
CA ILE A 569 -44.13 18.95 39.48
C ILE A 569 -45.34 18.69 40.38
N GLY A 570 -45.78 17.43 40.45
CA GLY A 570 -47.02 17.11 41.19
C GLY A 570 -48.25 17.66 40.47
N GLU A 571 -48.99 18.57 41.13
CA GLU A 571 -50.18 19.22 40.58
C GLU A 571 -49.88 20.61 39.98
N ASP A 572 -48.69 21.14 40.24
CA ASP A 572 -48.27 22.47 39.78
C ASP A 572 -47.59 22.41 38.41
N THR A 573 -47.86 23.43 37.59
CA THR A 573 -47.28 23.61 36.25
C THR A 573 -46.53 24.94 36.17
N PHE A 574 -45.36 24.91 35.52
CA PHE A 574 -44.41 26.00 35.37
C PHE A 574 -44.03 26.17 33.89
N GLU A 575 -43.67 27.39 33.49
CA GLU A 575 -43.28 27.77 32.12
C GLU A 575 -41.81 27.44 31.84
N ASP A 576 -40.92 27.70 32.78
CA ASP A 576 -39.47 27.47 32.64
C ASP A 576 -38.79 27.05 33.96
N LEU A 577 -37.48 26.86 33.92
CA LEU A 577 -36.70 26.45 35.09
C LEU A 577 -36.57 27.56 36.13
N ASP A 578 -36.53 28.84 35.74
CA ASP A 578 -36.41 29.94 36.69
C ASP A 578 -37.69 30.04 37.53
N GLU A 579 -38.86 29.87 36.91
CA GLU A 579 -40.14 29.82 37.61
C GLU A 579 -40.22 28.61 38.56
N VAL A 580 -39.68 27.45 38.18
CA VAL A 580 -39.55 26.29 39.09
C VAL A 580 -38.71 26.64 40.31
N MET A 581 -37.60 27.37 40.12
CA MET A 581 -36.75 27.77 41.24
C MET A 581 -37.50 28.73 42.18
N ASP A 582 -38.14 29.76 41.62
CA ASP A 582 -38.79 30.83 42.39
C ASP A 582 -40.07 30.37 43.09
N ARG A 583 -40.93 29.58 42.43
CA ARG A 583 -42.24 29.18 42.96
C ARG A 583 -42.22 27.87 43.72
N TYR A 584 -41.30 26.96 43.40
CA TYR A 584 -41.24 25.64 44.05
C TYR A 584 -40.02 25.50 44.97
N VAL A 585 -38.81 25.80 44.51
CA VAL A 585 -37.59 25.56 45.30
C VAL A 585 -37.42 26.56 46.42
N ASP A 586 -37.52 27.86 46.15
CA ASP A 586 -37.24 28.92 47.11
C ASP A 586 -38.16 28.87 48.35
N PRO A 587 -39.49 28.66 48.21
CA PRO A 587 -40.37 28.46 49.37
C PRO A 587 -39.98 27.22 50.19
N LEU A 588 -39.63 26.11 49.54
CA LEU A 588 -39.18 24.89 50.22
C LEU A 588 -37.89 25.12 50.99
N VAL A 589 -36.92 25.81 50.40
CA VAL A 589 -35.65 26.16 51.04
C VAL A 589 -35.87 27.11 52.22
N SER A 590 -36.80 28.05 52.11
CA SER A 590 -37.18 28.94 53.21
C SER A 590 -37.77 28.17 54.40
N HIS A 591 -38.69 27.23 54.14
CA HIS A 591 -39.23 26.35 55.18
C HIS A 591 -38.17 25.45 55.80
N LEU A 592 -37.29 24.87 54.98
CA LEU A 592 -36.16 24.05 55.43
C LEU A 592 -35.24 24.85 56.38
N LYS A 593 -34.85 26.07 55.98
CA LYS A 593 -34.03 26.97 56.81
C LYS A 593 -34.72 27.30 58.13
N THR A 594 -36.04 27.55 58.11
CA THR A 594 -36.83 27.84 59.30
C THR A 594 -36.85 26.65 60.26
N MET A 595 -37.03 25.43 59.74
CA MET A 595 -37.04 24.20 60.54
C MET A 595 -35.67 23.86 61.12
N LEU A 596 -34.60 24.01 60.34
CA LEU A 596 -33.22 23.75 60.79
C LEU A 596 -32.79 24.72 61.90
N ASN A 597 -33.29 25.96 61.88
CA ASN A 597 -33.02 26.98 62.91
C ASN A 597 -33.99 26.90 64.10
N TYR A 598 -34.96 25.99 64.09
CA TYR A 598 -35.92 25.86 65.18
C TYR A 598 -35.25 25.31 66.43
N SER A 599 -35.56 25.86 67.60
CA SER A 599 -34.87 25.55 68.87
C SER A 599 -34.99 24.09 69.33
N LYS A 600 -35.99 23.35 68.83
CA LYS A 600 -36.19 21.93 69.09
C LYS A 600 -35.72 21.01 67.95
N PHE A 601 -35.02 21.55 66.96
CA PHE A 601 -34.33 20.73 65.96
C PHE A 601 -33.10 20.06 66.56
N ARG A 602 -32.92 18.77 66.31
CA ARG A 602 -31.77 17.98 66.77
C ARG A 602 -31.06 17.38 65.56
N LYS A 603 -29.72 17.42 65.59
CA LYS A 603 -28.85 16.84 64.57
C LYS A 603 -28.58 15.38 64.94
N GLY A 604 -28.60 14.48 63.96
CA GLY A 604 -28.28 13.07 64.16
C GLY A 604 -29.30 12.14 63.53
N THR A 605 -29.02 10.84 63.57
CA THR A 605 -29.96 9.80 63.12
C THR A 605 -31.17 9.73 64.05
N LYS A 606 -32.28 9.16 63.58
CA LYS A 606 -33.50 8.97 64.38
C LYS A 606 -33.21 8.35 65.76
N SER A 607 -32.36 7.33 65.82
CA SER A 607 -31.98 6.65 67.07
C SER A 607 -31.23 7.57 68.04
N GLU A 608 -30.34 8.42 67.54
CA GLU A 608 -29.60 9.39 68.35
C GLU A 608 -30.55 10.47 68.91
N VAL A 609 -31.46 10.96 68.06
CA VAL A 609 -32.45 11.96 68.47
C VAL A 609 -33.41 11.36 69.52
N ASP A 610 -33.85 10.12 69.35
CA ASP A 610 -34.72 9.43 70.30
C ASP A 610 -34.00 9.18 71.64
N GLU A 611 -32.70 8.86 71.63
CA GLU A 611 -31.92 8.70 72.86
C GLU A 611 -31.74 10.02 73.62
N LEU A 612 -31.44 11.11 72.90
CA LEU A 612 -31.41 12.45 73.48
C LEU A 612 -32.75 12.85 74.10
N LEU A 613 -33.86 12.47 73.48
CA LEU A 613 -35.19 12.69 74.03
C LEU A 613 -35.44 11.86 75.31
N ARG A 614 -34.93 10.63 75.39
CA ARG A 614 -35.00 9.81 76.61
C ARG A 614 -34.22 10.45 77.76
N ILE A 615 -33.03 10.99 77.48
CA ILE A 615 -32.22 11.71 78.47
C ILE A 615 -32.94 12.99 78.93
N GLU A 616 -33.44 13.83 78.01
CA GLU A 616 -34.16 15.07 78.39
C GLU A 616 -35.46 14.76 79.17
N LYS A 617 -36.08 13.59 78.93
CA LYS A 617 -37.25 13.11 79.67
C LYS A 617 -36.91 12.55 81.06
N SER A 618 -35.76 11.91 81.24
CA SER A 618 -35.32 11.42 82.55
C SER A 618 -34.95 12.58 83.48
N GLU A 619 -34.40 13.66 82.94
CA GLU A 619 -34.13 14.90 83.66
C GLU A 619 -35.41 15.64 84.07
N ASN A 620 -36.48 15.59 83.25
CA ASN A 620 -37.73 16.30 83.50
C ASN A 620 -38.98 15.40 83.28
N PRO A 621 -39.31 14.48 84.20
CA PRO A 621 -40.35 13.46 83.99
C PRO A 621 -41.76 14.03 83.77
N ALA A 622 -42.08 15.20 84.34
CA ALA A 622 -43.39 15.83 84.22
C ALA A 622 -43.66 16.50 82.86
N ARG A 623 -42.61 16.80 82.06
CA ARG A 623 -42.73 17.51 80.79
C ARG A 623 -42.86 16.55 79.62
N ILE A 624 -43.72 16.85 78.65
CA ILE A 624 -43.70 16.18 77.34
C ILE A 624 -42.53 16.75 76.55
N VAL A 625 -41.54 15.92 76.27
CA VAL A 625 -40.37 16.30 75.49
C VAL A 625 -40.61 15.92 74.03
N TYR A 626 -40.27 16.82 73.12
CA TYR A 626 -40.36 16.61 71.68
C TYR A 626 -39.18 17.27 70.97
N SER A 627 -38.81 16.71 69.82
CA SER A 627 -37.79 17.27 68.93
C SER A 627 -38.16 17.02 67.47
N PHE A 628 -37.57 17.83 66.60
CA PHE A 628 -37.61 17.62 65.15
C PHE A 628 -36.27 17.05 64.69
N GLY A 629 -36.33 16.06 63.81
CA GLY A 629 -35.20 15.47 63.11
C GLY A 629 -35.49 15.35 61.61
N ILE A 630 -34.51 14.87 60.86
CA ILE A 630 -34.64 14.64 59.41
C ILE A 630 -34.80 13.15 59.16
N SER A 631 -35.67 12.78 58.22
CA SER A 631 -35.84 11.40 57.79
C SER A 631 -34.84 11.05 56.70
N ASP A 632 -33.96 10.09 56.98
CA ASP A 632 -33.09 9.48 55.97
C ASP A 632 -33.88 8.58 55.02
N GLU A 633 -34.98 7.97 55.52
CA GLU A 633 -35.86 7.07 54.75
C GLU A 633 -36.74 7.83 53.76
N HIS A 634 -37.14 9.06 54.11
CA HIS A 634 -38.00 9.92 53.30
C HIS A 634 -37.39 11.32 53.12
N PRO A 635 -36.42 11.49 52.21
CA PRO A 635 -35.76 12.77 51.98
C PRO A 635 -36.76 13.89 51.66
N GLY A 636 -36.68 14.97 52.44
CA GLY A 636 -37.60 16.11 52.35
C GLY A 636 -38.72 16.12 53.39
N THR A 637 -38.82 15.10 54.26
CA THR A 637 -39.73 15.12 55.41
C THR A 637 -39.01 15.38 56.72
N PHE A 638 -39.74 15.95 57.68
CA PHE A 638 -39.26 16.10 59.05
C PHE A 638 -39.96 15.08 59.96
N ILE A 639 -39.15 14.50 60.83
CA ILE A 639 -39.62 13.59 61.88
C ILE A 639 -39.90 14.42 63.13
N LEU A 640 -41.11 14.30 63.68
CA LEU A 640 -41.44 14.77 65.01
C LEU A 640 -41.45 13.57 65.96
N SER A 641 -40.41 13.49 66.81
CA SER A 641 -40.33 12.50 67.89
C SER A 641 -40.80 13.14 69.20
N TYR A 642 -41.66 12.45 69.94
CA TYR A 642 -42.11 12.92 71.26
C TYR A 642 -42.38 11.76 72.23
N ILE A 643 -42.19 12.02 73.53
CA ILE A 643 -42.44 11.04 74.61
C ILE A 643 -43.54 11.57 75.53
N ARG A 644 -44.70 10.89 75.53
CA ARG A 644 -45.86 11.27 76.35
C ARG A 644 -45.84 10.62 77.75
N ASN A 645 -45.65 9.30 77.83
CA ASN A 645 -45.56 8.51 79.08
C ASN A 645 -44.26 7.68 79.10
N CYS A 646 -43.78 7.27 80.29
CA CYS A 646 -42.44 6.71 80.55
C CYS A 646 -42.03 5.45 79.76
N GLU A 647 -42.87 4.88 78.89
CA GLU A 647 -42.63 3.57 78.30
C GLU A 647 -42.52 3.54 76.77
N ASN A 648 -42.93 4.57 76.01
CA ASN A 648 -42.85 4.53 74.53
C ASN A 648 -42.55 5.88 73.87
N VAL A 649 -41.63 5.88 72.88
CA VAL A 649 -41.37 7.01 71.97
C VAL A 649 -42.40 6.95 70.83
N CYS A 650 -43.15 8.03 70.62
CA CYS A 650 -44.07 8.15 69.49
C CYS A 650 -43.42 8.99 68.39
N VAL A 651 -43.51 8.53 67.15
CA VAL A 651 -42.92 9.19 65.98
C VAL A 651 -44.02 9.50 64.96
N ARG A 652 -44.07 10.75 64.48
CA ARG A 652 -44.90 11.16 63.35
C ARG A 652 -44.04 11.84 62.29
N GLU A 653 -44.21 11.42 61.04
CA GLU A 653 -43.61 12.08 59.90
C GLU A 653 -44.61 13.01 59.23
N ARG A 654 -44.16 14.19 58.82
CA ARG A 654 -44.97 15.13 58.04
C ARG A 654 -44.17 15.59 56.83
N ARG A 655 -44.84 15.54 55.68
CA ARG A 655 -44.28 15.92 54.38
C ARG A 655 -44.34 17.42 54.18
#